data_AF-A0A2A6LB36-F1
#
_entry.id   AF-A0A2A6LB36-F1
#
_cell.length_a   1.000
_cell.length_b   1.000
_cell.length_c   1.000
_cell.angle_alpha   90.00
_cell.angle_beta   90.00
_cell.angle_gamma   90.00
#
_symmetry.space_group_name_H-M   'P 1'
#
loop_
_entity.id
_entity.type
_entity.pdbx_description
1 polymer ?
#
loop_
_entity_poly.entity_id
_entity_poly.type
_entity_poly.pdbx_seq_one_letter_code
_entity_poly.pdbx_strand_id
1 'polypeptide(L)'
;MLLSVKQGALSTPPRIYYVNPLLLQGADAWREVFDHAADIGFDHVLTAPLFNRGGECSVFSSQVFDRLDPELQLESAVADGVSRLAEVAGKSGVGLMMDLMLDGKARDPQSSYRPVDPRRSPFDPPEPMTTAGAEQQSQLLVEWTERLQRLSDAGLSGYRVLGIDRAAPAFFKSLIAGVREKAEVQFFAWTPGTDFAVRSAIADAGFAGCFSSMAWWDLDERWFVEEHRIQEPLGWQIAFPEPPFAKRIAHGTESREILERRAIRALRLAASLGGGLMVPMGFEYGAATPLDPTHGDGSGLRKLRHDLAFDISSEIRLANSEIVKAGKTRAPSLRLIRNASGPVSVLVQSEAQDLRSASDVRFILLNRDLRRSAPAPVTALREAASGFLPVAADGAALRLRAGETRVIEGKAPEPITSRPALEVEQATASARLAIENIVPRVDDGRFPVKRVVGETVTVEADIFADGHDPLAAVLLWRPHEAMAEWNETPMQLVENDRWRAEFLLERMGRYEFAVEAWKNPFAIFRYELTKKNDARLDLKLELQEGLNLVRAAKAQAPAALGAGLQALIDNLEKASDPERTAILLAPETSELMNRADRRPFRLRSTTSAVDAERKEAAFASWYQIFPRSQSGDPNRHGTFDDVIPRLADIRGMGFDVLYFPPIHPIGSTNRKGRNNSLKAAPGDPGSPYAIGSEDGGHDAIHPELGDFEDFGRLVEEAGRHGLEIALDLAIQASPDHPWLTEHPGWFDWRPDGTIKYAENPPKKYEDIVNVDFYTKDALPSLWVELRDIVQLWVDQGVKLFRVDNPHTKPFPFWEWLIGDIRARHPDVVFLSEAFTKPKVMYRLAKIGFSQSYTYFTWRNAKWELEQYMRELTETAPKEFFRPHFFVNTHDINPDFLQNAPRPAFLIRAALAATLSGLWGVYNGFELCEGRPDAKRKEYADSEKYEIRAWDYDRPGNIIAEIRMLNRIRNENIALHSHLGLTLLPAWNDNILFFEKASRARDNVLLIAINLDPHNFQQSDVELPLWKWSLGDGGALDVEDLVGGHRFRWNGKRQTISLNPHILPFAIWRVRAAEA
;
A
#
# COMPACT_ATOMS: atom_id res chain seq x y z
N MET A 1 5.71 -48.76 -42.26
CA MET A 1 4.38 -49.30 -42.63
C MET A 1 3.73 -49.79 -41.34
N LEU A 2 2.93 -48.94 -40.71
CA LEU A 2 2.00 -49.26 -39.60
C LEU A 2 0.82 -48.32 -39.82
N LEU A 3 -0.20 -48.84 -40.51
CA LEU A 3 -1.42 -48.14 -40.88
C LEU A 3 -2.23 -47.86 -39.59
N SER A 4 -2.20 -46.60 -39.13
CA SER A 4 -3.14 -46.12 -38.13
C SER A 4 -4.50 -45.96 -38.80
N VAL A 5 -5.49 -46.68 -38.25
CA VAL A 5 -6.90 -46.70 -38.63
C VAL A 5 -7.42 -45.26 -38.66
N LYS A 6 -7.84 -44.78 -39.84
CA LYS A 6 -8.50 -43.48 -40.01
C LYS A 6 -9.78 -43.45 -39.16
N GLN A 7 -9.74 -42.79 -38.00
CA GLN A 7 -10.96 -42.35 -37.32
C GLN A 7 -11.65 -41.34 -38.24
N GLY A 8 -12.85 -41.67 -38.75
CA GLY A 8 -13.69 -40.74 -39.52
C GLY A 8 -14.22 -39.61 -38.64
N ALA A 9 -13.35 -38.71 -38.18
CA ALA A 9 -13.74 -37.53 -37.42
C ALA A 9 -14.27 -36.44 -38.36
N LEU A 10 -15.46 -35.91 -38.09
CA LEU A 10 -16.01 -34.75 -38.80
C LEU A 10 -15.03 -33.57 -38.74
N SER A 11 -14.67 -33.02 -39.91
CA SER A 11 -13.74 -31.89 -40.03
C SER A 11 -14.33 -30.55 -39.58
N THR A 12 -15.64 -30.47 -39.43
CA THR A 12 -16.41 -29.29 -39.01
C THR A 12 -17.40 -29.65 -37.90
N PRO A 13 -17.75 -28.71 -37.00
CA PRO A 13 -18.79 -28.94 -36.01
C PRO A 13 -20.13 -29.23 -36.68
N PRO A 14 -20.91 -30.24 -36.22
CA PRO A 14 -22.17 -30.61 -36.85
C PRO A 14 -23.26 -29.56 -36.61
N ARG A 15 -24.06 -29.29 -37.64
CA ARG A 15 -25.21 -28.38 -37.62
C ARG A 15 -26.45 -29.19 -37.96
N ILE A 16 -27.21 -29.54 -36.93
CA ILE A 16 -28.30 -30.51 -36.99
C ILE A 16 -29.66 -29.80 -36.91
N TYR A 17 -30.53 -30.07 -37.86
CA TYR A 17 -31.95 -29.72 -37.78
C TYR A 17 -32.76 -30.94 -37.33
N TYR A 18 -33.42 -30.85 -36.18
CA TYR A 18 -34.14 -31.99 -35.60
C TYR A 18 -35.61 -32.00 -35.99
N VAL A 19 -36.12 -33.16 -36.42
CA VAL A 19 -37.50 -33.29 -36.94
C VAL A 19 -38.25 -34.44 -36.25
N ASN A 20 -39.57 -34.28 -36.11
CA ASN A 20 -40.45 -35.36 -35.69
C ASN A 20 -41.10 -35.98 -36.93
N PRO A 21 -40.85 -37.28 -37.22
CA PRO A 21 -41.33 -37.90 -38.45
C PRO A 21 -42.86 -37.96 -38.55
N LEU A 22 -43.60 -37.97 -37.42
CA LEU A 22 -45.07 -37.95 -37.43
C LEU A 22 -45.67 -36.64 -37.98
N LEU A 23 -44.89 -35.56 -38.05
CA LEU A 23 -45.31 -34.31 -38.68
C LEU A 23 -45.06 -34.31 -40.20
N LEU A 24 -44.39 -35.33 -40.75
CA LEU A 24 -43.90 -35.39 -42.13
C LEU A 24 -44.49 -36.60 -42.86
N GLN A 25 -45.73 -36.45 -43.34
CA GLN A 25 -46.43 -37.50 -44.09
C GLN A 25 -46.05 -37.45 -45.58
N GLY A 26 -45.44 -38.52 -46.09
CA GLY A 26 -45.05 -38.67 -47.49
C GLY A 26 -43.77 -37.91 -47.89
N ALA A 27 -43.18 -38.30 -49.03
CA ALA A 27 -41.84 -37.84 -49.45
C ALA A 27 -41.73 -36.33 -49.71
N ASP A 28 -42.83 -35.64 -50.05
CA ASP A 28 -42.80 -34.20 -50.33
C ASP A 28 -42.64 -33.35 -49.05
N ALA A 29 -43.26 -33.77 -47.95
CA ALA A 29 -43.09 -33.10 -46.65
C ALA A 29 -41.64 -33.21 -46.15
N TRP A 30 -41.00 -34.36 -46.38
CA TRP A 30 -39.58 -34.56 -46.10
C TRP A 30 -38.67 -33.69 -46.97
N ARG A 31 -38.93 -33.60 -48.29
CA ARG A 31 -38.19 -32.73 -49.20
C ARG A 31 -38.24 -31.27 -48.76
N GLU A 32 -39.42 -30.76 -48.41
CA GLU A 32 -39.61 -29.37 -47.96
C GLU A 32 -38.75 -29.06 -46.72
N VAL A 33 -38.63 -30.03 -45.81
CA VAL A 33 -37.79 -29.91 -44.61
C VAL A 33 -36.30 -29.94 -44.94
N PHE A 34 -35.86 -30.82 -45.84
CA PHE A 34 -34.46 -30.89 -46.25
C PHE A 34 -34.00 -29.60 -46.94
N ASP A 35 -34.82 -29.07 -47.86
CA ASP A 35 -34.54 -27.80 -48.55
C ASP A 35 -34.50 -26.62 -47.57
N HIS A 36 -35.43 -26.57 -46.61
CA HIS A 36 -35.44 -25.53 -45.57
C HIS A 36 -34.23 -25.61 -44.65
N ALA A 37 -33.87 -26.81 -44.18
CA ALA A 37 -32.70 -27.02 -43.33
C ALA A 37 -31.41 -26.56 -44.01
N ALA A 38 -31.26 -26.85 -45.31
CA ALA A 38 -30.13 -26.40 -46.12
C ALA A 38 -30.10 -24.86 -46.27
N ASP A 39 -31.25 -24.22 -46.56
CA ASP A 39 -31.35 -22.76 -46.71
C ASP A 39 -30.93 -22.01 -45.44
N ILE A 40 -31.31 -22.53 -44.27
CA ILE A 40 -30.93 -21.92 -42.98
C ILE A 40 -29.57 -22.39 -42.44
N GLY A 41 -28.83 -23.16 -43.24
CA GLY A 41 -27.41 -23.45 -43.04
C GLY A 41 -27.09 -24.67 -42.17
N PHE A 42 -28.02 -25.62 -42.02
CA PHE A 42 -27.75 -26.92 -41.41
C PHE A 42 -27.12 -27.89 -42.43
N ASP A 43 -26.33 -28.84 -41.96
CA ASP A 43 -25.70 -29.89 -42.78
C ASP A 43 -26.28 -31.28 -42.54
N HIS A 44 -27.04 -31.47 -41.47
CA HIS A 44 -27.73 -32.73 -41.19
C HIS A 44 -29.17 -32.50 -40.75
N VAL A 45 -30.05 -33.43 -41.10
CA VAL A 45 -31.38 -33.56 -40.51
C VAL A 45 -31.42 -34.82 -39.66
N LEU A 46 -31.77 -34.66 -38.38
CA LEU A 46 -31.90 -35.76 -37.41
C LEU A 46 -33.37 -36.03 -37.13
N THR A 47 -33.83 -37.25 -37.38
CA THR A 47 -35.21 -37.67 -37.11
C THR A 47 -35.31 -38.61 -35.91
N ALA A 48 -36.46 -38.62 -35.23
CA ALA A 48 -36.85 -39.74 -34.36
C ALA A 48 -36.90 -41.07 -35.16
N PRO A 49 -36.93 -42.24 -34.49
CA PRO A 49 -36.95 -43.53 -35.17
C PRO A 49 -38.13 -43.66 -36.15
N LEU A 50 -37.88 -44.30 -37.30
CA LEU A 50 -38.86 -44.46 -38.39
C LEU A 50 -39.59 -45.80 -38.35
N PHE A 51 -39.25 -46.67 -37.40
CA PHE A 51 -39.77 -48.03 -37.30
C PHE A 51 -41.24 -48.04 -36.88
N ASN A 52 -41.94 -49.10 -37.25
CA ASN A 52 -43.33 -49.29 -36.88
C ASN A 52 -43.51 -49.38 -35.36
N ARG A 53 -44.26 -48.42 -34.80
CA ARG A 53 -44.51 -48.28 -33.35
C ARG A 53 -45.70 -49.09 -32.83
N GLY A 54 -46.55 -49.62 -33.71
CA GLY A 54 -47.71 -50.44 -33.30
C GLY A 54 -48.94 -49.67 -32.84
N GLY A 55 -49.16 -48.43 -33.29
CA GLY A 55 -50.32 -47.59 -32.93
C GLY A 55 -49.93 -46.44 -31.99
N GLU A 56 -50.70 -46.15 -30.93
CA GLU A 56 -50.52 -44.99 -30.02
C GLU A 56 -49.23 -44.97 -29.17
N CYS A 57 -48.24 -45.82 -29.51
CA CYS A 57 -46.96 -45.90 -28.81
C CYS A 57 -46.01 -44.78 -29.22
N SER A 58 -45.12 -44.36 -28.31
CA SER A 58 -44.06 -43.39 -28.59
C SER A 58 -43.23 -43.77 -29.83
N VAL A 59 -42.79 -42.80 -30.64
CA VAL A 59 -41.84 -43.01 -31.76
C VAL A 59 -40.51 -43.63 -31.32
N PHE A 60 -40.20 -43.62 -30.03
CA PHE A 60 -39.03 -44.28 -29.45
C PHE A 60 -39.27 -45.75 -29.04
N SER A 61 -40.49 -46.25 -29.24
CA SER A 61 -40.92 -47.60 -28.93
C SER A 61 -41.38 -48.32 -30.20
N SER A 62 -40.54 -49.20 -30.74
CA SER A 62 -40.78 -49.96 -31.96
C SER A 62 -41.34 -51.35 -31.65
N GLN A 63 -42.43 -51.72 -32.32
CA GLN A 63 -42.98 -53.07 -32.29
C GLN A 63 -42.30 -53.97 -33.33
N VAL A 64 -42.05 -53.43 -34.54
CA VAL A 64 -41.43 -54.16 -35.66
C VAL A 64 -40.31 -53.33 -36.26
N PHE A 65 -39.06 -53.78 -36.08
CA PHE A 65 -37.87 -53.06 -36.55
C PHE A 65 -37.58 -53.18 -38.06
N ASP A 66 -38.21 -54.13 -38.76
CA ASP A 66 -38.01 -54.34 -40.21
C ASP A 66 -39.10 -53.68 -41.08
N ARG A 67 -40.05 -52.93 -40.48
CA ARG A 67 -41.09 -52.17 -41.19
C ARG A 67 -41.08 -50.70 -40.78
N LEU A 68 -41.35 -49.81 -41.74
CA LEU A 68 -41.58 -48.39 -41.44
C LEU A 68 -42.95 -48.18 -40.80
N ASP A 69 -43.09 -47.11 -40.04
CA ASP A 69 -44.36 -46.74 -39.45
C ASP A 69 -45.37 -46.32 -40.54
N PRO A 70 -46.57 -46.95 -40.61
CA PRO A 70 -47.56 -46.66 -41.63
C PRO A 70 -48.01 -45.18 -41.65
N GLU A 71 -47.98 -44.48 -40.51
CA GLU A 71 -48.38 -43.07 -40.44
C GLU A 71 -47.44 -42.15 -41.21
N LEU A 72 -46.21 -42.59 -41.49
CA LEU A 72 -45.25 -41.82 -42.29
C LEU A 72 -45.63 -41.77 -43.77
N GLN A 73 -46.52 -42.65 -44.24
CA GLN A 73 -46.91 -42.80 -45.65
C GLN A 73 -45.71 -42.95 -46.59
N LEU A 74 -44.71 -43.71 -46.13
CA LEU A 74 -43.52 -44.10 -46.88
C LEU A 74 -43.64 -45.57 -47.32
N GLU A 75 -42.65 -46.05 -48.06
CA GLU A 75 -42.57 -47.45 -48.49
C GLU A 75 -42.55 -48.40 -47.27
N SER A 76 -43.05 -49.63 -47.42
CA SER A 76 -43.27 -50.52 -46.26
C SER A 76 -41.98 -51.17 -45.73
N ALA A 77 -40.98 -51.36 -46.59
CA ALA A 77 -39.67 -51.89 -46.22
C ALA A 77 -38.75 -50.76 -45.73
N VAL A 78 -38.07 -51.00 -44.60
CA VAL A 78 -37.18 -50.01 -43.97
C VAL A 78 -36.03 -49.59 -44.88
N ALA A 79 -35.37 -50.55 -45.54
CA ALA A 79 -34.21 -50.25 -46.38
C ALA A 79 -34.58 -49.33 -47.56
N ASP A 80 -35.71 -49.58 -48.23
CA ASP A 80 -36.12 -48.82 -49.41
C ASP A 80 -36.56 -47.40 -49.03
N GLY A 81 -37.38 -47.25 -47.99
CA GLY A 81 -37.83 -45.94 -47.52
C GLY A 81 -36.70 -45.09 -46.94
N VAL A 82 -35.75 -45.69 -46.19
CA VAL A 82 -34.56 -44.98 -45.69
C VAL A 82 -33.64 -44.56 -46.84
N SER A 83 -33.39 -45.45 -47.81
CA SER A 83 -32.59 -45.15 -49.00
C SER A 83 -33.15 -43.98 -49.80
N ARG A 84 -34.47 -43.98 -50.01
CA ARG A 84 -35.15 -42.88 -50.70
C ARG A 84 -35.05 -41.55 -49.93
N LEU A 85 -35.25 -41.56 -48.61
CA LEU A 85 -35.10 -40.34 -47.80
C LEU A 85 -33.66 -39.82 -47.80
N ALA A 86 -32.68 -40.71 -47.70
CA ALA A 86 -31.26 -40.36 -47.76
C ALA A 86 -30.87 -39.77 -49.13
N GLU A 87 -31.39 -40.32 -50.23
CA GLU A 87 -31.17 -39.78 -51.57
C GLU A 87 -31.76 -38.36 -51.73
N VAL A 88 -32.97 -38.13 -51.21
CA VAL A 88 -33.61 -36.81 -51.25
C VAL A 88 -32.85 -35.81 -50.38
N ALA A 89 -32.44 -36.20 -49.17
CA ALA A 89 -31.62 -35.36 -48.29
C ALA A 89 -30.30 -34.95 -48.97
N GLY A 90 -29.61 -35.91 -49.62
CA GLY A 90 -28.37 -35.66 -50.35
C GLY A 90 -28.54 -34.69 -51.52
N LYS A 91 -29.68 -34.72 -52.23
CA LYS A 91 -30.00 -33.75 -53.29
C LYS A 91 -30.20 -32.33 -52.77
N SER A 92 -30.72 -32.18 -51.56
CA SER A 92 -30.84 -30.88 -50.86
C SER A 92 -29.54 -30.43 -50.19
N GLY A 93 -28.50 -31.26 -50.20
CA GLY A 93 -27.18 -30.95 -49.63
C GLY A 93 -27.06 -31.18 -48.12
N VAL A 94 -27.93 -32.01 -47.53
CA VAL A 94 -27.92 -32.36 -46.10
C VAL A 94 -27.84 -33.88 -45.89
N GLY A 95 -27.16 -34.31 -44.83
CA GLY A 95 -27.13 -35.72 -44.40
C GLY A 95 -28.36 -36.11 -43.60
N LEU A 96 -28.86 -37.33 -43.76
CA LEU A 96 -29.93 -37.88 -42.93
C LEU A 96 -29.36 -38.68 -41.75
N MET A 97 -29.84 -38.39 -40.54
CA MET A 97 -29.48 -39.09 -39.32
C MET A 97 -30.73 -39.56 -38.57
N MET A 98 -30.59 -40.58 -37.73
CA MET A 98 -31.71 -41.13 -36.98
C MET A 98 -31.38 -41.31 -35.49
N ASP A 99 -32.34 -41.06 -34.62
CA ASP A 99 -32.26 -41.42 -33.21
C ASP A 99 -32.24 -42.95 -33.03
N LEU A 100 -31.42 -43.43 -32.11
CA LEU A 100 -31.24 -44.83 -31.80
C LEU A 100 -31.60 -45.11 -30.35
N MET A 101 -32.62 -45.94 -30.14
CA MET A 101 -33.09 -46.41 -28.84
C MET A 101 -32.97 -47.94 -28.79
N LEU A 102 -31.91 -48.45 -28.17
CA LEU A 102 -31.52 -49.86 -28.26
C LEU A 102 -32.44 -50.82 -27.48
N ASP A 103 -33.07 -50.32 -26.42
CA ASP A 103 -34.10 -51.00 -25.61
C ASP A 103 -35.53 -50.56 -25.95
N GLY A 104 -35.70 -49.85 -27.07
CA GLY A 104 -36.99 -49.33 -27.53
C GLY A 104 -37.94 -50.40 -28.07
N LYS A 105 -37.97 -51.62 -27.53
CA LYS A 105 -38.92 -52.66 -27.97
C LYS A 105 -40.26 -52.45 -27.27
N ALA A 106 -41.33 -52.25 -28.04
CA ALA A 106 -42.68 -52.19 -27.49
C ALA A 106 -43.06 -53.54 -26.84
N ARG A 107 -43.79 -53.52 -25.72
CA ARG A 107 -44.30 -54.76 -25.11
C ARG A 107 -45.27 -55.45 -26.07
N ASP A 108 -45.25 -56.78 -26.05
CA ASP A 108 -46.22 -57.58 -26.79
C ASP A 108 -47.64 -57.18 -26.36
N PRO A 109 -48.51 -56.74 -27.28
CA PRO A 109 -49.89 -56.35 -26.97
C PRO A 109 -50.73 -57.48 -26.38
N GLN A 110 -50.26 -58.74 -26.38
CA GLN A 110 -50.92 -59.87 -25.70
C GLN A 110 -50.69 -59.92 -24.17
N SER A 111 -49.85 -59.04 -23.61
CA SER A 111 -49.71 -58.86 -22.15
C SER A 111 -50.91 -58.10 -21.57
N SER A 112 -51.52 -58.62 -20.50
CA SER A 112 -52.72 -58.07 -19.85
C SER A 112 -52.68 -56.55 -19.58
N TYR A 113 -53.82 -55.90 -19.82
CA TYR A 113 -54.06 -54.45 -19.63
C TYR A 113 -53.52 -53.97 -18.27
N ARG A 114 -52.58 -53.02 -18.31
CA ARG A 114 -52.19 -52.20 -17.16
C ARG A 114 -52.47 -50.73 -17.48
N PRO A 115 -52.96 -49.94 -16.51
CA PRO A 115 -53.12 -48.49 -16.70
C PRO A 115 -51.78 -47.86 -17.08
N VAL A 116 -51.81 -46.90 -18.01
CA VAL A 116 -50.68 -45.99 -18.25
C VAL A 116 -50.35 -45.33 -16.91
N ASP A 117 -49.15 -45.54 -16.39
CA ASP A 117 -48.70 -44.85 -15.19
C ASP A 117 -48.21 -43.45 -15.61
N PRO A 118 -48.95 -42.36 -15.31
CA PRO A 118 -48.55 -41.01 -15.70
C PRO A 118 -47.26 -40.54 -15.00
N ARG A 119 -46.72 -41.33 -14.06
CA ARG A 119 -45.43 -41.11 -13.42
C ARG A 119 -44.24 -41.68 -14.21
N ARG A 120 -44.48 -42.49 -15.26
CA ARG A 120 -43.44 -43.04 -16.13
C ARG A 120 -43.30 -42.21 -17.40
N SER A 121 -42.06 -41.92 -17.78
CA SER A 121 -41.76 -41.15 -18.98
C SER A 121 -42.10 -41.96 -20.24
N PRO A 122 -42.62 -41.35 -21.32
CA PRO A 122 -42.77 -42.02 -22.62
C PRO A 122 -41.44 -42.53 -23.23
N PHE A 123 -40.31 -42.11 -22.65
CA PHE A 123 -38.95 -42.54 -22.99
C PHE A 123 -38.43 -43.68 -22.09
N ASP A 124 -39.21 -44.10 -21.08
CA ASP A 124 -38.82 -45.20 -20.20
C ASP A 124 -39.17 -46.53 -20.88
N PRO A 125 -38.18 -47.43 -21.06
CA PRO A 125 -38.40 -48.68 -21.75
C PRO A 125 -39.17 -49.62 -20.81
N PRO A 126 -40.03 -50.47 -21.36
CA PRO A 126 -40.74 -51.45 -20.55
C PRO A 126 -39.80 -52.49 -19.90
N GLU A 127 -38.70 -52.82 -20.56
CA GLU A 127 -37.63 -53.72 -20.11
C GLU A 127 -36.27 -53.09 -20.48
N PRO A 128 -35.56 -52.46 -19.54
CA PRO A 128 -34.27 -51.82 -19.84
C PRO A 128 -33.19 -52.87 -20.13
N MET A 129 -32.25 -52.56 -21.02
CA MET A 129 -31.10 -53.46 -21.29
C MET A 129 -30.23 -53.74 -20.04
N THR A 130 -30.30 -52.90 -19.00
CA THR A 130 -29.60 -53.11 -17.73
C THR A 130 -30.04 -54.36 -16.97
N THR A 131 -31.24 -54.88 -17.26
CA THR A 131 -31.78 -56.10 -16.62
C THR A 131 -31.51 -57.39 -17.43
N ALA A 132 -30.90 -57.28 -18.62
CA ALA A 132 -30.59 -58.42 -19.48
C ALA A 132 -29.29 -59.13 -19.04
N GLY A 133 -29.27 -60.47 -19.13
CA GLY A 133 -28.05 -61.26 -18.87
C GLY A 133 -26.99 -61.11 -19.98
N ALA A 134 -25.75 -61.54 -19.71
CA ALA A 134 -24.61 -61.37 -20.62
C ALA A 134 -24.81 -62.02 -22.01
N GLU A 135 -25.51 -63.17 -22.08
CA GLU A 135 -25.82 -63.86 -23.33
C GLU A 135 -26.82 -63.06 -24.19
N GLN A 136 -27.87 -62.54 -23.55
CA GLN A 136 -28.88 -61.70 -24.22
C GLN A 136 -28.29 -60.37 -24.70
N GLN A 137 -27.39 -59.75 -23.93
CA GLN A 137 -26.67 -58.56 -24.37
C GLN A 137 -25.75 -58.85 -25.58
N SER A 138 -25.12 -60.02 -25.64
CA SER A 138 -24.29 -60.41 -26.79
C SER A 138 -25.13 -60.63 -28.05
N GLN A 139 -26.32 -61.22 -27.93
CA GLN A 139 -27.25 -61.37 -29.05
C GLN A 139 -27.75 -60.00 -29.54
N LEU A 140 -28.16 -59.11 -28.64
CA LEU A 140 -28.58 -57.75 -28.97
C LEU A 140 -27.49 -56.96 -29.68
N LEU A 141 -26.22 -57.13 -29.26
CA LEU A 141 -25.09 -56.49 -29.91
C LEU A 141 -24.97 -56.91 -31.39
N VAL A 142 -25.08 -58.20 -31.69
CA VAL A 142 -25.01 -58.72 -33.07
C VAL A 142 -26.19 -58.21 -33.90
N GLU A 143 -27.42 -58.35 -33.40
CA GLU A 143 -28.63 -57.93 -34.10
C GLU A 143 -28.63 -56.43 -34.42
N TRP A 144 -28.22 -55.59 -33.45
CA TRP A 144 -28.12 -54.15 -33.67
C TRP A 144 -26.95 -53.78 -34.59
N THR A 145 -25.82 -54.48 -34.52
CA THR A 145 -24.69 -54.24 -35.44
C THR A 145 -25.11 -54.49 -36.88
N GLU A 146 -25.75 -55.63 -37.17
CA GLU A 146 -26.22 -55.97 -38.52
C GLU A 146 -27.32 -55.01 -39.00
N ARG A 147 -28.25 -54.62 -38.13
CA ARG A 147 -29.31 -53.67 -38.46
C ARG A 147 -28.76 -52.30 -38.82
N LEU A 148 -27.82 -51.79 -38.02
CA LEU A 148 -27.19 -50.49 -38.27
C LEU A 148 -26.29 -50.52 -39.52
N GLN A 149 -25.60 -51.62 -39.80
CA GLN A 149 -24.88 -51.79 -41.07
C GLN A 149 -25.84 -51.68 -42.27
N ARG A 150 -26.98 -52.39 -42.26
CA ARG A 150 -27.99 -52.29 -43.34
C ARG A 150 -28.56 -50.87 -43.51
N LEU A 151 -28.82 -50.18 -42.41
CA LEU A 151 -29.33 -48.81 -42.44
C LEU A 151 -28.28 -47.79 -42.92
N SER A 152 -27.00 -48.05 -42.60
CA SER A 152 -25.88 -47.25 -43.08
C SER A 152 -25.66 -47.46 -44.59
N ASP A 153 -25.76 -48.70 -45.07
CA ASP A 153 -25.73 -49.03 -46.50
C ASP A 153 -26.89 -48.38 -47.27
N ALA A 154 -28.04 -48.20 -46.60
CA ALA A 154 -29.18 -47.44 -47.12
C ALA A 154 -28.98 -45.91 -47.05
N GLY A 155 -27.78 -45.41 -46.74
CA GLY A 155 -27.45 -43.99 -46.86
C GLY A 155 -27.66 -43.13 -45.62
N LEU A 156 -27.93 -43.70 -44.44
CA LEU A 156 -27.88 -42.93 -43.20
C LEU A 156 -26.45 -42.48 -42.89
N SER A 157 -26.29 -41.18 -42.62
CA SER A 157 -25.00 -40.55 -42.33
C SER A 157 -24.58 -40.66 -40.85
N GLY A 158 -25.52 -40.96 -39.96
CA GLY A 158 -25.21 -41.17 -38.55
C GLY A 158 -26.41 -41.37 -37.64
N TYR A 159 -26.11 -41.55 -36.36
CA TYR A 159 -27.06 -41.90 -35.32
C TYR A 159 -26.85 -41.05 -34.07
N ARG A 160 -27.94 -40.67 -33.40
CA ARG A 160 -27.90 -40.15 -32.03
C ARG A 160 -28.41 -41.21 -31.07
N VAL A 161 -27.54 -41.71 -30.21
CA VAL A 161 -27.84 -42.78 -29.27
C VAL A 161 -28.47 -42.21 -28.01
N LEU A 162 -29.69 -42.64 -27.72
CA LEU A 162 -30.43 -42.35 -26.50
C LEU A 162 -30.20 -43.47 -25.47
N GLY A 163 -30.31 -43.15 -24.18
CA GLY A 163 -30.20 -44.16 -23.11
C GLY A 163 -28.79 -44.72 -22.92
N ILE A 164 -27.75 -43.88 -23.01
CA ILE A 164 -26.34 -44.30 -22.85
C ILE A 164 -26.02 -44.88 -21.46
N ASP A 165 -26.84 -44.61 -20.45
CA ASP A 165 -26.78 -45.14 -19.09
C ASP A 165 -27.39 -46.54 -18.96
N ARG A 166 -28.00 -47.06 -20.04
CA ARG A 166 -28.77 -48.30 -20.03
C ARG A 166 -28.01 -49.52 -20.56
N ALA A 167 -26.76 -49.33 -21.00
CA ALA A 167 -25.86 -50.40 -21.43
C ALA A 167 -24.45 -50.16 -20.88
N ALA A 168 -23.66 -51.23 -20.74
CA ALA A 168 -22.26 -51.10 -20.34
C ALA A 168 -21.45 -50.37 -21.44
N PRO A 169 -20.45 -49.55 -21.09
CA PRO A 169 -19.62 -48.84 -22.08
C PRO A 169 -18.97 -49.74 -23.14
N ALA A 170 -18.60 -50.97 -22.76
CA ALA A 170 -18.06 -51.98 -23.67
C ALA A 170 -19.04 -52.38 -24.78
N PHE A 171 -20.35 -52.35 -24.51
CA PHE A 171 -21.39 -52.61 -25.52
C PHE A 171 -21.34 -51.57 -26.63
N PHE A 172 -21.34 -50.28 -26.28
CA PHE A 172 -21.27 -49.19 -27.27
C PHE A 172 -19.97 -49.22 -28.05
N LYS A 173 -18.85 -49.51 -27.39
CA LYS A 173 -17.54 -49.65 -28.04
C LYS A 173 -17.56 -50.72 -29.13
N SER A 174 -18.08 -51.90 -28.81
CA SER A 174 -18.17 -53.01 -29.77
C SER A 174 -19.18 -52.72 -30.88
N LEU A 175 -20.34 -52.13 -30.56
CA LEU A 175 -21.37 -51.77 -31.53
C LEU A 175 -20.84 -50.77 -32.56
N ILE A 176 -20.25 -49.68 -32.09
CA ILE A 176 -19.74 -48.61 -32.95
C ILE A 176 -18.58 -49.12 -33.80
N ALA A 177 -17.65 -49.90 -33.22
CA ALA A 177 -16.54 -50.49 -33.96
C ALA A 177 -17.04 -51.47 -35.04
N GLY A 178 -18.01 -52.32 -34.71
CA GLY A 178 -18.59 -53.31 -35.63
C GLY A 178 -19.33 -52.65 -36.80
N VAL A 179 -20.10 -51.58 -36.56
CA VAL A 179 -20.78 -50.86 -37.66
C VAL A 179 -19.76 -50.15 -38.56
N ARG A 180 -18.75 -49.51 -37.96
CA ARG A 180 -17.72 -48.76 -38.71
C ARG A 180 -16.75 -49.62 -39.51
N GLU A 181 -16.72 -50.93 -39.28
CA GLU A 181 -15.95 -51.86 -40.12
C GLU A 181 -16.46 -51.88 -41.57
N LYS A 182 -17.75 -51.62 -41.79
CA LYS A 182 -18.38 -51.70 -43.12
C LYS A 182 -18.96 -50.38 -43.65
N ALA A 183 -19.19 -49.39 -42.81
CA ALA A 183 -19.78 -48.11 -43.21
C ALA A 183 -19.14 -46.89 -42.53
N GLU A 184 -18.98 -45.78 -43.27
CA GLU A 184 -18.55 -44.50 -42.70
C GLU A 184 -19.74 -43.75 -42.09
N VAL A 185 -20.04 -44.04 -40.81
CA VAL A 185 -21.16 -43.40 -40.09
C VAL A 185 -20.75 -42.79 -38.75
N GLN A 186 -21.45 -41.72 -38.38
CA GLN A 186 -21.23 -40.98 -37.14
C GLN A 186 -22.16 -41.45 -36.03
N PHE A 187 -21.66 -41.51 -34.80
CA PHE A 187 -22.44 -41.82 -33.62
C PHE A 187 -22.30 -40.68 -32.61
N PHE A 188 -23.42 -40.13 -32.15
CA PHE A 188 -23.46 -39.08 -31.14
C PHE A 188 -24.17 -39.56 -29.88
N ALA A 189 -23.63 -39.25 -28.71
CA ALA A 189 -24.22 -39.61 -27.43
C ALA A 189 -25.19 -38.53 -26.95
N TRP A 190 -26.46 -38.89 -26.71
CA TRP A 190 -27.36 -38.02 -25.95
C TRP A 190 -27.06 -38.16 -24.46
N THR A 191 -26.26 -37.22 -23.97
CA THR A 191 -25.84 -37.12 -22.57
C THR A 191 -26.77 -36.36 -21.63
N PRO A 192 -27.68 -35.46 -22.05
CA PRO A 192 -28.56 -34.76 -21.12
C PRO A 192 -29.42 -35.72 -20.29
N GLY A 193 -29.51 -35.46 -18.98
CA GLY A 193 -30.25 -36.30 -18.04
C GLY A 193 -29.50 -37.52 -17.49
N THR A 194 -28.25 -37.74 -17.91
CA THR A 194 -27.41 -38.86 -17.42
C THR A 194 -26.40 -38.43 -16.37
N ASP A 195 -25.96 -39.35 -15.50
CA ASP A 195 -24.94 -39.10 -14.48
C ASP A 195 -23.55 -38.84 -15.11
N PHE A 196 -22.74 -37.99 -14.46
CA PHE A 196 -21.39 -37.64 -14.91
C PHE A 196 -20.43 -38.84 -14.99
N ALA A 197 -20.61 -39.85 -14.12
CA ALA A 197 -19.84 -41.09 -14.16
C ALA A 197 -20.12 -41.90 -15.44
N VAL A 198 -21.38 -41.94 -15.90
CA VAL A 198 -21.76 -42.61 -17.15
C VAL A 198 -21.06 -41.95 -18.34
N ARG A 199 -21.09 -40.61 -18.40
CA ARG A 199 -20.47 -39.83 -19.47
C ARG A 199 -18.96 -40.05 -19.56
N SER A 200 -18.30 -40.10 -18.40
CA SER A 200 -16.87 -40.40 -18.31
C SER A 200 -16.56 -41.83 -18.78
N ALA A 201 -17.41 -42.79 -18.42
CA ALA A 201 -17.19 -44.20 -18.73
C ALA A 201 -17.30 -44.54 -20.23
N ILE A 202 -18.03 -43.73 -21.01
CA ILE A 202 -18.19 -43.92 -22.46
C ILE A 202 -17.19 -43.11 -23.32
N ALA A 203 -16.22 -42.43 -22.71
CA ALA A 203 -15.21 -41.63 -23.40
C ALA A 203 -14.53 -42.38 -24.57
N ASP A 204 -14.13 -43.64 -24.34
CA ASP A 204 -13.44 -44.48 -25.33
C ASP A 204 -14.38 -45.40 -26.13
N ALA A 205 -15.69 -45.17 -26.09
CA ALA A 205 -16.67 -45.98 -26.81
C ALA A 205 -16.74 -45.68 -28.32
N GLY A 206 -16.06 -44.63 -28.80
CA GLY A 206 -15.97 -44.29 -30.21
C GLY A 206 -17.04 -43.32 -30.72
N PHE A 207 -17.77 -42.64 -29.83
CA PHE A 207 -18.65 -41.53 -30.23
C PHE A 207 -17.86 -40.39 -30.91
N ALA A 208 -18.50 -39.72 -31.87
CA ALA A 208 -17.95 -38.56 -32.58
C ALA A 208 -18.28 -37.22 -31.90
N GLY A 209 -19.22 -37.25 -30.96
CA GLY A 209 -19.63 -36.12 -30.15
C GLY A 209 -20.75 -36.49 -29.18
N CYS A 210 -21.16 -35.52 -28.38
CA CYS A 210 -22.27 -35.62 -27.44
C CYS A 210 -23.08 -34.33 -27.39
N PHE A 211 -24.24 -34.37 -26.74
CA PHE A 211 -25.15 -33.24 -26.62
C PHE A 211 -25.03 -32.57 -25.23
N SER A 212 -24.75 -31.28 -25.17
CA SER A 212 -24.61 -30.56 -23.89
C SER A 212 -25.98 -30.35 -23.20
N SER A 213 -25.97 -30.07 -21.89
CA SER A 213 -27.18 -29.71 -21.15
C SER A 213 -27.43 -28.20 -21.11
N MET A 214 -26.87 -27.43 -22.06
CA MET A 214 -26.94 -25.97 -22.11
C MET A 214 -28.38 -25.43 -22.03
N ALA A 215 -29.36 -26.11 -22.61
CA ALA A 215 -30.78 -25.70 -22.58
C ALA A 215 -31.39 -25.62 -21.16
N TRP A 216 -30.80 -26.29 -20.18
CA TRP A 216 -31.23 -26.27 -18.77
C TRP A 216 -30.31 -25.44 -17.87
N TRP A 217 -29.26 -24.83 -18.42
CA TRP A 217 -28.33 -24.00 -17.67
C TRP A 217 -28.92 -22.62 -17.39
N ASP A 218 -28.82 -22.19 -16.13
CA ASP A 218 -29.32 -20.89 -15.65
C ASP A 218 -28.39 -19.70 -16.02
N LEU A 219 -27.30 -19.98 -16.75
CA LEU A 219 -26.27 -19.04 -17.19
C LEU A 219 -25.33 -18.54 -16.08
N ASP A 220 -25.30 -19.19 -14.90
CA ASP A 220 -24.44 -18.79 -13.77
C ASP A 220 -23.92 -19.96 -12.92
N GLU A 221 -24.56 -21.14 -12.99
CA GLU A 221 -24.13 -22.31 -12.23
C GLU A 221 -22.87 -22.96 -12.82
N ARG A 222 -21.99 -23.45 -11.94
CA ARG A 222 -20.69 -24.03 -12.32
C ARG A 222 -20.79 -25.40 -12.96
N TRP A 223 -21.89 -26.14 -12.77
CA TRP A 223 -22.01 -27.51 -13.26
C TRP A 223 -21.88 -27.59 -14.78
N PHE A 224 -22.22 -26.54 -15.52
CA PHE A 224 -22.11 -26.52 -16.97
C PHE A 224 -20.64 -26.54 -17.44
N VAL A 225 -19.76 -25.84 -16.72
CA VAL A 225 -18.32 -25.89 -16.98
C VAL A 225 -17.74 -27.28 -16.69
N GLU A 226 -18.23 -27.92 -15.62
CA GLU A 226 -17.80 -29.27 -15.26
C GLU A 226 -18.31 -30.32 -16.25
N GLU A 227 -19.55 -30.20 -16.71
CA GLU A 227 -20.10 -30.99 -17.80
C GLU A 227 -19.22 -30.87 -19.05
N HIS A 228 -18.87 -29.64 -19.45
CA HIS A 228 -18.04 -29.38 -20.62
C HIS A 228 -16.68 -30.08 -20.52
N ARG A 229 -16.06 -30.06 -19.34
CA ARG A 229 -14.78 -30.73 -19.07
C ARG A 229 -14.89 -32.26 -19.16
N ILE A 230 -15.94 -32.84 -18.58
CA ILE A 230 -16.17 -34.29 -18.57
C ILE A 230 -16.47 -34.83 -19.97
N GLN A 231 -17.11 -34.01 -20.81
CA GLN A 231 -17.53 -34.37 -22.16
C GLN A 231 -16.46 -34.11 -23.23
N GLU A 232 -15.36 -33.42 -22.92
CA GLU A 232 -14.26 -33.13 -23.86
C GLU A 232 -13.76 -34.40 -24.61
N PRO A 233 -13.57 -35.57 -23.96
CA PRO A 233 -13.10 -36.77 -24.64
C PRO A 233 -14.11 -37.37 -25.64
N LEU A 234 -15.41 -37.06 -25.52
CA LEU A 234 -16.47 -37.63 -26.36
C LEU A 234 -16.52 -37.00 -27.77
N GLY A 235 -15.74 -35.95 -28.03
CA GLY A 235 -15.67 -35.28 -29.33
C GLY A 235 -16.44 -33.96 -29.35
N TRP A 236 -17.23 -33.75 -30.40
CA TRP A 236 -17.99 -32.50 -30.58
C TRP A 236 -19.09 -32.34 -29.53
N GLN A 237 -19.13 -31.22 -28.80
CA GLN A 237 -20.17 -30.93 -27.83
C GLN A 237 -21.27 -30.07 -28.45
N ILE A 238 -22.32 -30.72 -28.91
CA ILE A 238 -23.42 -30.10 -29.64
C ILE A 238 -24.35 -29.41 -28.65
N ALA A 239 -24.46 -28.09 -28.76
CA ALA A 239 -25.40 -27.29 -27.97
C ALA A 239 -26.73 -27.12 -28.72
N PHE A 240 -27.81 -26.89 -27.98
CA PHE A 240 -29.12 -26.63 -28.56
C PHE A 240 -29.89 -25.64 -27.68
N PRO A 241 -30.67 -24.72 -28.29
CA PRO A 241 -31.38 -23.70 -27.53
C PRO A 241 -32.56 -24.29 -26.75
N GLU A 242 -33.15 -25.38 -27.24
CA GLU A 242 -34.23 -26.11 -26.58
C GLU A 242 -34.28 -27.59 -27.00
N PRO A 243 -34.69 -28.51 -26.11
CA PRO A 243 -34.83 -29.93 -26.43
C PRO A 243 -36.09 -30.21 -27.31
N PRO A 244 -36.06 -31.20 -28.21
CA PRO A 244 -37.16 -31.41 -29.16
C PRO A 244 -38.55 -31.72 -28.57
N PHE A 245 -38.64 -32.61 -27.57
CA PHE A 245 -39.91 -33.08 -26.99
C PHE A 245 -40.21 -32.51 -25.60
N ALA A 246 -39.46 -31.48 -25.17
CA ALA A 246 -39.69 -30.84 -23.89
C ALA A 246 -40.28 -29.43 -24.08
N LYS A 247 -40.51 -28.74 -22.95
CA LYS A 247 -41.08 -27.40 -22.95
C LYS A 247 -40.29 -26.44 -23.86
N ARG A 248 -40.99 -25.84 -24.82
CA ARG A 248 -40.43 -24.87 -25.79
C ARG A 248 -40.07 -23.54 -25.12
N ILE A 249 -39.06 -22.84 -25.64
CA ILE A 249 -38.58 -21.56 -25.11
C ILE A 249 -39.62 -20.44 -25.25
N ALA A 250 -40.44 -20.54 -26.31
CA ALA A 250 -41.55 -19.63 -26.61
C ALA A 250 -42.81 -19.90 -25.76
N HIS A 251 -42.80 -20.93 -24.92
CA HIS A 251 -43.93 -21.22 -24.02
C HIS A 251 -44.02 -20.22 -22.87
N GLY A 252 -45.21 -19.66 -22.64
CA GLY A 252 -45.51 -18.79 -21.51
C GLY A 252 -46.40 -17.61 -21.89
N THR A 253 -46.48 -16.61 -20.99
CA THR A 253 -47.33 -15.42 -21.14
C THR A 253 -46.53 -14.12 -21.33
N GLU A 254 -45.22 -14.23 -21.57
CA GLU A 254 -44.34 -13.07 -21.81
C GLU A 254 -44.62 -12.42 -23.17
N SER A 255 -44.21 -11.15 -23.35
CA SER A 255 -44.36 -10.46 -24.63
C SER A 255 -43.51 -11.11 -25.73
N ARG A 256 -43.97 -10.97 -26.99
CA ARG A 256 -43.26 -11.45 -28.18
C ARG A 256 -41.78 -11.06 -28.18
N GLU A 257 -41.47 -9.80 -27.86
CA GLU A 257 -40.09 -9.28 -27.86
C GLU A 257 -39.20 -9.92 -26.79
N ILE A 258 -39.77 -10.32 -25.65
CA ILE A 258 -39.02 -10.99 -24.57
C ILE A 258 -38.76 -12.45 -24.94
N LEU A 259 -39.76 -13.13 -25.52
CA LEU A 259 -39.63 -14.50 -26.01
C LEU A 259 -38.62 -14.58 -27.16
N GLU A 260 -38.67 -13.64 -28.10
CA GLU A 260 -37.71 -13.53 -29.21
C GLU A 260 -36.29 -13.29 -28.69
N ARG A 261 -36.07 -12.33 -27.77
CA ARG A 261 -34.75 -12.12 -27.15
C ARG A 261 -34.24 -13.35 -26.40
N ARG A 262 -35.13 -14.09 -25.72
CA ARG A 262 -34.77 -15.33 -25.02
C ARG A 262 -34.31 -16.39 -26.02
N ALA A 263 -35.02 -16.56 -27.14
CA ALA A 263 -34.66 -17.48 -28.20
C ALA A 263 -33.33 -17.09 -28.86
N ILE A 264 -33.15 -15.82 -29.21
CA ILE A 264 -31.90 -15.31 -29.80
C ILE A 264 -30.72 -15.51 -28.84
N ARG A 265 -30.87 -15.19 -27.54
CA ARG A 265 -29.80 -15.41 -26.55
C ARG A 265 -29.39 -16.87 -26.45
N ALA A 266 -30.36 -17.78 -26.37
CA ALA A 266 -30.10 -19.21 -26.29
C ALA A 266 -29.39 -19.72 -27.55
N LEU A 267 -29.86 -19.30 -28.73
CA LEU A 267 -29.25 -19.63 -30.02
C LEU A 267 -27.80 -19.10 -30.13
N ARG A 268 -27.58 -17.82 -29.79
CA ARG A 268 -26.26 -17.18 -29.86
C ARG A 268 -25.27 -17.79 -28.86
N LEU A 269 -25.71 -18.13 -27.65
CA LEU A 269 -24.87 -18.85 -26.68
C LEU A 269 -24.53 -20.25 -27.20
N ALA A 270 -25.52 -21.02 -27.67
CA ALA A 270 -25.29 -22.36 -28.24
C ALA A 270 -24.25 -22.32 -29.38
N ALA A 271 -24.35 -21.34 -30.27
CA ALA A 271 -23.40 -21.15 -31.36
C ALA A 271 -22.00 -20.69 -30.87
N SER A 272 -21.93 -19.79 -29.90
CA SER A 272 -20.67 -19.24 -29.37
C SER A 272 -19.80 -20.28 -28.66
N LEU A 273 -20.39 -21.38 -28.17
CA LEU A 273 -19.65 -22.46 -27.52
C LEU A 273 -18.75 -23.24 -28.50
N GLY A 274 -19.08 -23.27 -29.79
CA GLY A 274 -18.22 -23.78 -30.87
C GLY A 274 -18.22 -25.30 -31.11
N GLY A 275 -18.98 -26.08 -30.34
CA GLY A 275 -19.01 -27.55 -30.43
C GLY A 275 -20.05 -28.16 -31.39
N GLY A 276 -20.85 -27.33 -32.07
CA GLY A 276 -21.95 -27.73 -32.95
C GLY A 276 -23.31 -27.21 -32.45
N LEU A 277 -24.31 -27.21 -33.33
CA LEU A 277 -25.65 -26.68 -33.02
C LEU A 277 -26.72 -27.68 -33.46
N MET A 278 -27.68 -27.97 -32.58
CA MET A 278 -28.92 -28.63 -32.95
C MET A 278 -30.11 -27.69 -32.71
N VAL A 279 -31.02 -27.58 -33.67
CA VAL A 279 -32.26 -26.82 -33.53
C VAL A 279 -33.46 -27.70 -33.90
N PRO A 280 -34.46 -27.86 -33.02
CA PRO A 280 -35.67 -28.59 -33.36
C PRO A 280 -36.62 -27.77 -34.23
N MET A 281 -37.31 -28.47 -35.15
CA MET A 281 -38.25 -27.85 -36.07
C MET A 281 -39.32 -27.04 -35.33
N GLY A 282 -39.57 -25.82 -35.83
CA GLY A 282 -40.51 -24.87 -35.25
C GLY A 282 -39.90 -23.90 -34.24
N PHE A 283 -38.65 -24.10 -33.80
CA PHE A 283 -37.95 -23.13 -32.95
C PHE A 283 -37.79 -21.79 -33.65
N GLU A 284 -37.46 -21.80 -34.94
CA GLU A 284 -37.27 -20.61 -35.75
C GLU A 284 -38.53 -19.74 -35.87
N TYR A 285 -39.69 -20.37 -35.71
CA TYR A 285 -41.01 -19.74 -35.78
C TYR A 285 -41.61 -19.45 -34.39
N GLY A 286 -40.90 -19.76 -33.31
CA GLY A 286 -41.39 -19.57 -31.94
C GLY A 286 -42.54 -20.49 -31.55
N ALA A 287 -42.53 -21.74 -32.00
CA ALA A 287 -43.54 -22.73 -31.63
C ALA A 287 -43.64 -22.91 -30.10
N ALA A 288 -44.83 -22.72 -29.52
CA ALA A 288 -45.04 -22.80 -28.07
C ALA A 288 -45.33 -24.23 -27.56
N THR A 289 -45.71 -25.14 -28.46
CA THR A 289 -46.04 -26.54 -28.14
C THR A 289 -44.84 -27.46 -28.40
N PRO A 290 -44.47 -28.34 -27.44
CA PRO A 290 -43.46 -29.38 -27.66
C PRO A 290 -43.81 -30.27 -28.86
N LEU A 291 -42.80 -30.90 -29.48
CA LEU A 291 -43.08 -31.99 -30.41
C LEU A 291 -43.75 -33.13 -29.63
N ASP A 292 -44.81 -33.72 -30.20
CA ASP A 292 -45.53 -34.84 -29.58
C ASP A 292 -44.91 -36.18 -30.04
N PRO A 293 -44.39 -37.02 -29.13
CA PRO A 293 -43.77 -38.29 -29.49
C PRO A 293 -44.78 -39.38 -29.88
N THR A 294 -46.08 -39.14 -29.75
CA THR A 294 -47.14 -40.14 -29.94
C THR A 294 -48.10 -39.81 -31.08
N HIS A 295 -48.23 -38.53 -31.45
CA HIS A 295 -49.16 -38.10 -32.49
C HIS A 295 -48.53 -37.02 -33.38
N GLY A 296 -48.97 -36.97 -34.64
CA GLY A 296 -48.63 -35.90 -35.58
C GLY A 296 -49.71 -35.72 -36.62
N ASP A 297 -49.90 -34.48 -37.07
CA ASP A 297 -50.97 -34.10 -38.01
C ASP A 297 -50.50 -34.06 -39.47
N GLY A 298 -49.25 -34.44 -39.75
CA GLY A 298 -48.67 -34.44 -41.11
C GLY A 298 -48.52 -33.06 -41.76
N SER A 299 -48.75 -31.97 -41.02
CA SER A 299 -48.82 -30.61 -41.59
C SER A 299 -47.46 -29.96 -41.87
N GLY A 300 -46.37 -30.58 -41.42
CA GLY A 300 -44.99 -30.17 -41.68
C GLY A 300 -44.66 -28.72 -41.28
N LEU A 301 -43.73 -28.10 -42.02
CA LEU A 301 -43.28 -26.73 -41.78
C LEU A 301 -44.34 -25.67 -42.11
N ARG A 302 -45.31 -25.98 -42.97
CA ARG A 302 -46.31 -25.01 -43.43
C ARG A 302 -47.18 -24.48 -42.30
N LYS A 303 -47.64 -25.35 -41.42
CA LYS A 303 -48.43 -24.97 -40.24
C LYS A 303 -47.60 -24.20 -39.23
N LEU A 304 -46.37 -24.67 -38.96
CA LEU A 304 -45.44 -23.97 -38.05
C LEU A 304 -45.10 -22.55 -38.53
N ARG A 305 -44.98 -22.36 -39.85
CA ARG A 305 -44.79 -21.04 -40.46
C ARG A 305 -46.07 -20.20 -40.44
N HIS A 306 -47.26 -20.80 -40.56
CA HIS A 306 -48.52 -20.07 -40.46
C HIS A 306 -48.78 -19.56 -39.03
N ASP A 307 -48.52 -20.41 -38.03
CA ASP A 307 -48.77 -20.16 -36.61
C ASP A 307 -47.58 -19.49 -35.89
N LEU A 308 -46.70 -18.79 -36.61
CA LEU A 308 -45.45 -18.26 -36.09
C LEU A 308 -45.65 -17.14 -35.07
N ALA A 309 -44.95 -17.20 -33.92
CA ALA A 309 -44.92 -16.14 -32.92
C ALA A 309 -43.87 -15.06 -33.24
N PHE A 310 -42.74 -15.48 -33.80
CA PHE A 310 -41.65 -14.65 -34.32
C PHE A 310 -40.89 -15.45 -35.38
N ASP A 311 -40.01 -14.81 -36.17
CA ASP A 311 -39.17 -15.50 -37.16
C ASP A 311 -37.71 -15.12 -36.93
N ILE A 312 -36.91 -16.08 -36.46
CA ILE A 312 -35.47 -15.93 -36.20
C ILE A 312 -34.62 -16.74 -37.20
N SER A 313 -35.18 -17.11 -38.35
CA SER A 313 -34.45 -17.88 -39.38
C SER A 313 -33.17 -17.17 -39.86
N SER A 314 -33.17 -15.84 -39.90
CA SER A 314 -31.97 -15.04 -40.20
C SER A 314 -30.89 -15.14 -39.12
N GLU A 315 -31.28 -15.15 -37.84
CA GLU A 315 -30.35 -15.35 -36.72
C GLU A 315 -29.77 -16.76 -36.71
N ILE A 316 -30.55 -17.78 -37.11
CA ILE A 316 -30.06 -19.16 -37.27
C ILE A 316 -29.03 -19.24 -38.40
N ARG A 317 -29.27 -18.59 -39.55
CA ARG A 317 -28.26 -18.48 -40.62
C ARG A 317 -26.97 -17.84 -40.13
N LEU A 318 -27.06 -16.76 -39.35
CA LEU A 318 -25.89 -16.10 -38.77
C LEU A 318 -25.15 -17.02 -37.79
N ALA A 319 -25.86 -17.68 -36.88
CA ALA A 319 -25.30 -18.65 -35.93
C ALA A 319 -24.58 -19.81 -36.63
N ASN A 320 -25.20 -20.41 -37.66
CA ASN A 320 -24.58 -21.47 -38.46
C ASN A 320 -23.34 -20.96 -39.21
N SER A 321 -23.38 -19.73 -39.74
CA SER A 321 -22.21 -19.11 -40.40
C SER A 321 -21.05 -18.86 -39.42
N GLU A 322 -21.34 -18.41 -38.20
CA GLU A 322 -20.35 -18.18 -37.14
C GLU A 322 -19.66 -19.49 -36.72
N ILE A 323 -20.42 -20.59 -36.58
CA ILE A 323 -19.88 -21.92 -36.28
C ILE A 323 -18.91 -22.38 -37.38
N VAL A 324 -19.24 -22.12 -38.65
CA VAL A 324 -18.35 -22.45 -39.78
C VAL A 324 -17.09 -21.58 -39.77
N LYS A 325 -17.21 -20.27 -39.48
CA LYS A 325 -16.07 -19.33 -39.40
C LYS A 325 -15.12 -19.64 -38.26
N ALA A 326 -15.63 -20.07 -37.11
CA ALA A 326 -14.83 -20.43 -35.94
C ALA A 326 -14.02 -21.75 -36.09
N GLY A 327 -14.02 -22.36 -37.29
CA GLY A 327 -13.58 -23.73 -37.54
C GLY A 327 -12.16 -24.14 -37.09
N LYS A 328 -12.03 -25.47 -36.88
CA LYS A 328 -10.88 -26.30 -36.42
C LYS A 328 -10.42 -26.16 -34.97
N THR A 329 -10.61 -25.05 -34.29
CA THR A 329 -10.14 -24.91 -32.89
C THR A 329 -11.22 -25.41 -31.93
N ARG A 330 -11.12 -26.69 -31.50
CA ARG A 330 -11.78 -27.12 -30.26
C ARG A 330 -11.23 -26.22 -29.16
N ALA A 331 -12.09 -25.55 -28.40
CA ALA A 331 -11.66 -24.88 -27.18
C ALA A 331 -11.54 -25.95 -26.09
N PRO A 332 -10.34 -26.43 -25.72
CA PRO A 332 -10.19 -27.45 -24.68
C PRO A 332 -10.54 -26.93 -23.27
N SER A 333 -10.75 -25.62 -23.10
CA SER A 333 -11.03 -25.03 -21.81
C SER A 333 -12.19 -24.05 -21.88
N LEU A 334 -13.10 -24.19 -20.91
CA LEU A 334 -14.20 -23.28 -20.63
C LEU A 334 -14.12 -22.92 -19.14
N ARG A 335 -14.19 -21.64 -18.79
CA ARG A 335 -14.24 -21.18 -17.39
C ARG A 335 -15.38 -20.18 -17.24
N LEU A 336 -15.99 -20.13 -16.05
CA LEU A 336 -17.05 -19.18 -15.74
C LEU A 336 -16.56 -18.15 -14.71
N ILE A 337 -16.58 -16.87 -15.09
CA ILE A 337 -16.39 -15.75 -14.17
C ILE A 337 -17.78 -15.29 -13.72
N ARG A 338 -18.05 -15.50 -12.43
CA ARG A 338 -19.31 -15.10 -11.82
C ARG A 338 -19.22 -13.65 -11.34
N ASN A 339 -20.23 -12.86 -11.66
CA ASN A 339 -20.43 -11.54 -11.06
C ASN A 339 -21.58 -11.62 -10.06
N ALA A 340 -21.26 -11.74 -8.77
CA ALA A 340 -22.27 -11.85 -7.71
C ALA A 340 -23.20 -10.62 -7.63
N SER A 341 -22.77 -9.48 -8.15
CA SER A 341 -23.45 -8.19 -8.01
C SER A 341 -24.20 -7.74 -9.27
N GLY A 342 -24.17 -8.51 -10.37
CA GLY A 342 -24.70 -8.06 -11.66
C GLY A 342 -25.26 -9.17 -12.55
N PRO A 343 -26.12 -8.82 -13.52
CA PRO A 343 -26.79 -9.80 -14.37
C PRO A 343 -25.91 -10.32 -15.52
N VAL A 344 -24.65 -9.89 -15.65
CA VAL A 344 -23.75 -10.31 -16.73
C VAL A 344 -22.81 -11.41 -16.25
N SER A 345 -22.89 -12.58 -16.88
CA SER A 345 -21.96 -13.70 -16.71
C SER A 345 -20.90 -13.68 -17.82
N VAL A 346 -19.70 -14.18 -17.56
CA VAL A 346 -18.64 -14.28 -18.58
C VAL A 346 -18.10 -15.69 -18.63
N LEU A 347 -18.17 -16.32 -19.81
CA LEU A 347 -17.45 -17.55 -20.10
C LEU A 347 -16.11 -17.22 -20.77
N VAL A 348 -15.03 -17.84 -20.33
CA VAL A 348 -13.70 -17.72 -20.91
C VAL A 348 -13.39 -19.00 -21.65
N GLN A 349 -13.10 -18.91 -22.94
CA GLN A 349 -12.66 -20.01 -23.78
C GLN A 349 -11.22 -19.78 -24.22
N SER A 350 -10.40 -20.82 -24.17
CA SER A 350 -9.01 -20.77 -24.62
C SER A 350 -8.66 -22.00 -25.44
N GLU A 351 -7.68 -21.84 -26.32
CA GLU A 351 -7.13 -22.91 -27.16
C GLU A 351 -6.29 -23.94 -26.38
N ALA A 352 -5.94 -23.65 -25.13
CA ALA A 352 -5.22 -24.54 -24.22
C ALA A 352 -5.99 -24.73 -22.91
N GLN A 353 -5.88 -25.90 -22.27
CA GLN A 353 -6.51 -26.17 -20.96
C GLN A 353 -6.02 -25.21 -19.86
N ASP A 354 -4.73 -24.85 -19.92
CA ASP A 354 -4.14 -23.81 -19.09
C ASP A 354 -4.12 -22.47 -19.85
N LEU A 355 -4.76 -21.46 -19.27
CA LEU A 355 -4.73 -20.10 -19.81
C LEU A 355 -3.31 -19.54 -19.93
N ARG A 356 -2.35 -20.01 -19.12
CA ARG A 356 -0.95 -19.54 -19.18
C ARG A 356 -0.22 -19.95 -20.46
N SER A 357 -0.69 -20.97 -21.15
CA SER A 357 -0.09 -21.46 -22.40
C SER A 357 -0.95 -21.14 -23.63
N ALA A 358 -2.08 -20.44 -23.46
CA ALA A 358 -2.89 -20.01 -24.58
C ALA A 358 -2.33 -18.70 -25.16
N SER A 359 -2.30 -18.59 -26.49
CA SER A 359 -2.00 -17.36 -27.21
C SER A 359 -3.27 -16.57 -27.48
N ASP A 360 -4.39 -17.28 -27.68
CA ASP A 360 -5.70 -16.71 -27.96
C ASP A 360 -6.74 -17.09 -26.88
N VAL A 361 -7.55 -16.10 -26.49
CA VAL A 361 -8.66 -16.27 -25.55
C VAL A 361 -9.92 -15.60 -26.09
N ARG A 362 -11.08 -16.16 -25.79
CA ARG A 362 -12.40 -15.57 -26.08
C ARG A 362 -13.19 -15.41 -24.80
N PHE A 363 -13.73 -14.21 -24.59
CA PHE A 363 -14.68 -13.90 -23.52
C PHE A 363 -16.07 -13.85 -24.12
N ILE A 364 -16.96 -14.76 -23.71
CA ILE A 364 -18.37 -14.76 -24.08
C ILE A 364 -19.15 -14.12 -22.93
N LEU A 365 -19.56 -12.87 -23.13
CA LEU A 365 -20.32 -12.09 -22.17
C LEU A 365 -21.82 -12.29 -22.41
N LEU A 366 -22.56 -12.54 -21.34
CA LEU A 366 -23.95 -12.98 -21.38
C LEU A 366 -24.80 -12.13 -20.44
N ASN A 367 -25.72 -11.33 -20.96
CA ASN A 367 -26.69 -10.64 -20.13
C ASN A 367 -27.89 -11.55 -19.80
N ARG A 368 -28.01 -11.94 -18.52
CA ARG A 368 -29.09 -12.79 -18.01
C ARG A 368 -30.44 -12.07 -17.97
N ASP A 369 -30.45 -10.74 -17.91
CA ASP A 369 -31.66 -9.92 -17.87
C ASP A 369 -32.21 -9.69 -19.30
N LEU A 370 -33.44 -10.14 -19.56
CA LEU A 370 -34.12 -10.00 -20.86
C LEU A 370 -34.81 -8.64 -21.04
N ARG A 371 -34.88 -7.82 -20.00
CA ARG A 371 -35.57 -6.52 -19.96
C ARG A 371 -34.63 -5.33 -19.87
N ARG A 372 -33.44 -5.46 -19.24
CA ARG A 372 -32.54 -4.32 -18.98
C ARG A 372 -31.14 -4.50 -19.58
N SER A 373 -30.54 -3.39 -20.02
CA SER A 373 -29.11 -3.35 -20.37
C SER A 373 -28.26 -3.32 -19.10
N ALA A 374 -27.10 -3.97 -19.14
CA ALA A 374 -26.20 -4.09 -17.99
C ALA A 374 -24.73 -3.87 -18.38
N PRO A 375 -23.92 -3.24 -17.49
CA PRO A 375 -22.49 -3.09 -17.73
C PRO A 375 -21.78 -4.44 -17.63
N ALA A 376 -20.77 -4.66 -18.47
CA ALA A 376 -19.88 -5.80 -18.35
C ALA A 376 -19.05 -5.71 -17.05
N PRO A 377 -18.68 -6.85 -16.42
CA PRO A 377 -17.83 -6.87 -15.24
C PRO A 377 -16.36 -6.59 -15.63
N VAL A 378 -16.04 -5.34 -15.97
CA VAL A 378 -14.73 -4.95 -16.53
C VAL A 378 -13.56 -5.33 -15.63
N THR A 379 -13.69 -5.18 -14.31
CA THR A 379 -12.62 -5.57 -13.36
C THR A 379 -12.35 -7.07 -13.41
N ALA A 380 -13.40 -7.89 -13.33
CA ALA A 380 -13.26 -9.34 -13.37
C ALA A 380 -12.75 -9.83 -14.75
N LEU A 381 -13.14 -9.15 -15.83
CA LEU A 381 -12.59 -9.38 -17.16
C LEU A 381 -11.10 -9.05 -17.22
N ARG A 382 -10.65 -7.91 -16.66
CA ARG A 382 -9.22 -7.54 -16.64
C ARG A 382 -8.36 -8.52 -15.84
N GLU A 383 -8.86 -8.98 -14.69
CA GLU A 383 -8.15 -9.97 -13.87
C GLU A 383 -8.03 -11.31 -14.60
N ALA A 384 -9.16 -11.81 -15.12
CA ALA A 384 -9.17 -13.08 -15.85
C ALA A 384 -8.42 -13.01 -17.19
N ALA A 385 -8.34 -11.82 -17.80
CA ALA A 385 -7.64 -11.58 -19.05
C ALA A 385 -6.24 -10.97 -18.88
N SER A 386 -5.68 -10.96 -17.66
CA SER A 386 -4.41 -10.27 -17.38
C SER A 386 -3.29 -10.66 -18.34
N GLY A 387 -3.23 -11.93 -18.75
CA GLY A 387 -2.28 -12.44 -19.75
C GLY A 387 -2.61 -12.11 -21.21
N PHE A 388 -3.72 -11.43 -21.50
CA PHE A 388 -4.27 -11.17 -22.83
C PHE A 388 -4.71 -9.71 -23.03
N LEU A 389 -4.22 -8.82 -22.17
CA LEU A 389 -4.54 -7.39 -22.25
C LEU A 389 -3.80 -6.73 -23.44
N PRO A 390 -4.43 -5.75 -24.11
CA PRO A 390 -5.76 -5.22 -23.85
C PRO A 390 -6.87 -6.08 -24.50
N VAL A 391 -7.89 -6.44 -23.71
CA VAL A 391 -9.12 -7.06 -24.23
C VAL A 391 -10.00 -5.95 -24.81
N ALA A 392 -9.94 -5.79 -26.14
CA ALA A 392 -10.63 -4.82 -26.98
C ALA A 392 -10.59 -3.35 -26.49
N ALA A 393 -9.78 -2.58 -27.20
CA ALA A 393 -9.66 -1.14 -27.12
C ALA A 393 -10.95 -0.45 -27.55
N ASP A 394 -11.66 0.15 -26.60
CA ASP A 394 -12.34 1.44 -26.77
C ASP A 394 -12.63 1.96 -25.36
N GLY A 395 -12.22 3.19 -25.06
CA GLY A 395 -12.38 3.84 -23.75
C GLY A 395 -13.82 4.06 -23.27
N ALA A 396 -14.82 3.38 -23.87
CA ALA A 396 -16.22 3.43 -23.51
C ALA A 396 -16.63 2.24 -22.63
N ALA A 397 -17.51 2.48 -21.65
CA ALA A 397 -18.04 1.44 -20.78
C ALA A 397 -18.74 0.34 -21.58
N LEU A 398 -18.11 -0.83 -21.69
CA LEU A 398 -18.68 -2.02 -22.35
C LEU A 398 -20.02 -2.39 -21.69
N ARG A 399 -21.13 -2.16 -22.40
CA ARG A 399 -22.50 -2.40 -21.92
C ARG A 399 -23.26 -3.31 -22.87
N LEU A 400 -23.88 -4.35 -22.31
CA LEU A 400 -24.69 -5.32 -23.05
C LEU A 400 -26.16 -4.92 -23.02
N ARG A 401 -26.85 -5.03 -24.16
CA ARG A 401 -28.31 -4.89 -24.29
C ARG A 401 -29.02 -6.03 -23.54
N ALA A 402 -30.32 -5.85 -23.30
CA ALA A 402 -31.13 -6.85 -22.64
C ALA A 402 -31.11 -8.19 -23.42
N GLY A 403 -30.69 -9.27 -22.76
CA GLY A 403 -30.53 -10.59 -23.35
C GLY A 403 -29.37 -10.75 -24.33
N GLU A 404 -28.48 -9.76 -24.48
CA GLU A 404 -27.37 -9.83 -25.45
C GLU A 404 -26.30 -10.86 -25.03
N THR A 405 -25.79 -11.57 -26.02
CA THR A 405 -24.55 -12.37 -25.96
C THR A 405 -23.50 -11.70 -26.84
N ARG A 406 -22.31 -11.41 -26.31
CA ARG A 406 -21.22 -10.77 -27.05
C ARG A 406 -19.90 -11.49 -26.82
N VAL A 407 -19.17 -11.77 -27.90
CA VAL A 407 -17.84 -12.40 -27.84
C VAL A 407 -16.76 -11.32 -27.99
N ILE A 408 -15.73 -11.35 -27.14
CA ILE A 408 -14.56 -10.49 -27.23
C ILE A 408 -13.31 -11.35 -27.25
N GLU A 409 -12.43 -11.10 -28.20
CA GLU A 409 -11.18 -11.84 -28.37
C GLU A 409 -10.02 -11.10 -27.69
N GLY A 410 -9.08 -11.85 -27.12
CA GLY A 410 -7.86 -11.34 -26.52
C GLY A 410 -6.66 -12.16 -27.00
N LYS A 411 -5.52 -11.49 -27.19
CA LYS A 411 -4.25 -12.13 -27.59
C LYS A 411 -3.20 -11.89 -26.53
N ALA A 412 -2.40 -12.92 -26.26
CA ALA A 412 -1.26 -12.78 -25.36
C ALA A 412 -0.26 -11.79 -25.98
N PRO A 413 0.09 -10.69 -25.30
CA PRO A 413 1.06 -9.75 -25.81
C PRO A 413 2.46 -10.37 -25.79
N GLU A 414 3.34 -9.87 -26.66
CA GLU A 414 4.76 -10.20 -26.54
C GLU A 414 5.29 -9.72 -25.18
N PRO A 415 6.02 -10.55 -24.42
CA PRO A 415 6.55 -10.15 -23.13
C PRO A 415 7.55 -9.01 -23.31
N ILE A 416 7.51 -8.02 -22.41
CA ILE A 416 8.53 -6.99 -22.35
C ILE A 416 9.83 -7.66 -21.87
N THR A 417 10.76 -7.86 -22.79
CA THR A 417 12.08 -8.40 -22.47
C THR A 417 13.05 -7.26 -22.23
N SER A 418 13.89 -7.37 -21.20
CA SER A 418 14.97 -6.44 -20.91
C SER A 418 16.30 -7.20 -20.87
N ARG A 419 17.40 -6.50 -21.17
CA ARG A 419 18.73 -7.05 -20.93
C ARG A 419 19.00 -7.02 -19.42
N PRO A 420 19.71 -8.01 -18.86
CA PRO A 420 20.10 -7.97 -17.46
C PRO A 420 20.86 -6.68 -17.17
N ALA A 421 20.59 -6.08 -16.00
CA ALA A 421 21.16 -4.78 -15.63
C ALA A 421 22.68 -4.83 -15.38
N LEU A 422 23.22 -6.02 -15.11
CA LEU A 422 24.64 -6.27 -14.84
C LEU A 422 25.13 -7.41 -15.74
N GLU A 423 26.38 -7.28 -16.20
CA GLU A 423 27.11 -8.38 -16.83
C GLU A 423 27.57 -9.42 -15.80
N VAL A 424 27.90 -10.64 -16.23
CA VAL A 424 28.22 -11.75 -15.32
C VAL A 424 29.41 -11.43 -14.40
N GLU A 425 30.47 -10.82 -14.94
CA GLU A 425 31.64 -10.41 -14.15
C GLU A 425 31.24 -9.42 -13.04
N GLN A 426 30.35 -8.47 -13.36
CA GLN A 426 29.83 -7.51 -12.40
C GLN A 426 28.95 -8.19 -11.35
N ALA A 427 28.09 -9.13 -11.76
CA ALA A 427 27.24 -9.90 -10.84
C ALA A 427 28.05 -10.76 -9.86
N THR A 428 29.15 -11.36 -10.32
CA THR A 428 30.05 -12.16 -9.44
C THR A 428 30.90 -11.29 -8.50
N ALA A 429 31.10 -10.02 -8.84
CA ALA A 429 31.80 -9.04 -8.00
C ALA A 429 30.86 -8.30 -7.03
N SER A 430 29.53 -8.47 -7.17
CA SER A 430 28.53 -7.84 -6.30
C SER A 430 28.69 -8.28 -4.85
N ALA A 431 28.23 -7.40 -3.95
CA ALA A 431 28.21 -7.70 -2.53
C ALA A 431 27.38 -8.95 -2.23
N ARG A 432 27.94 -9.85 -1.42
CA ARG A 432 27.28 -11.10 -1.00
C ARG A 432 26.40 -10.92 0.24
N LEU A 433 26.73 -9.94 1.08
CA LEU A 433 25.96 -9.57 2.26
C LEU A 433 24.99 -8.44 1.92
N ALA A 434 23.95 -8.27 2.73
CA ALA A 434 23.06 -7.13 2.70
C ALA A 434 23.19 -6.34 4.01
N ILE A 435 23.24 -5.01 3.91
CA ILE A 435 23.12 -4.08 5.03
C ILE A 435 22.01 -3.10 4.67
N GLU A 436 20.89 -3.20 5.37
CA GLU A 436 19.64 -2.49 5.06
C GLU A 436 19.11 -1.75 6.30
N ASN A 437 18.13 -0.87 6.10
CA ASN A 437 17.36 -0.19 7.16
C ASN A 437 18.19 0.38 8.33
N ILE A 438 19.30 1.05 7.98
CA ILE A 438 20.18 1.70 8.96
C ILE A 438 19.45 2.87 9.63
N VAL A 439 19.38 2.87 10.96
CA VAL A 439 18.82 3.95 11.76
C VAL A 439 19.78 4.33 12.91
N PRO A 440 19.81 5.61 13.34
CA PRO A 440 19.03 6.74 12.83
C PRO A 440 19.57 7.26 11.48
N ARG A 441 18.66 7.67 10.59
CA ARG A 441 18.99 8.32 9.31
C ARG A 441 17.95 9.37 8.96
N VAL A 442 18.39 10.44 8.31
CA VAL A 442 17.51 11.51 7.80
C VAL A 442 17.65 11.57 6.28
N ASP A 443 16.54 11.36 5.56
CA ASP A 443 16.48 11.29 4.09
C ASP A 443 17.60 10.41 3.49
N ASP A 444 17.67 9.17 3.97
CA ASP A 444 18.68 8.16 3.58
C ASP A 444 20.14 8.60 3.81
N GLY A 445 20.38 9.36 4.87
CA GLY A 445 21.73 9.82 5.25
C GLY A 445 22.17 11.11 4.56
N ARG A 446 21.30 11.74 3.75
CA ARG A 446 21.58 13.03 3.13
C ARG A 446 21.80 14.15 4.15
N PHE A 447 21.08 14.11 5.29
CA PHE A 447 21.20 15.12 6.34
C PHE A 447 21.70 14.50 7.65
N PRO A 448 22.44 15.27 8.46
CA PRO A 448 22.90 14.80 9.75
C PRO A 448 21.73 14.58 10.72
N VAL A 449 21.82 13.51 11.49
CA VAL A 449 21.04 13.36 12.73
C VAL A 449 21.57 14.36 13.76
N LYS A 450 20.73 14.92 14.61
CA LYS A 450 21.15 15.86 15.65
C LYS A 450 21.08 15.25 17.03
N ARG A 451 22.13 15.49 17.81
CA ARG A 451 22.27 15.07 19.20
C ARG A 451 22.95 16.16 20.00
N VAL A 452 23.09 15.96 21.30
CA VAL A 452 23.97 16.77 22.14
C VAL A 452 25.18 15.97 22.60
N VAL A 453 26.29 16.64 22.86
CA VAL A 453 27.51 16.03 23.42
C VAL A 453 27.18 15.33 24.73
N GLY A 454 27.79 14.16 24.94
CA GLY A 454 27.52 13.25 26.06
C GLY A 454 26.38 12.26 25.79
N GLU A 455 25.62 12.42 24.70
CA GLU A 455 24.62 11.42 24.31
C GLU A 455 25.26 10.22 23.60
N THR A 456 24.68 9.05 23.86
CA THR A 456 24.98 7.82 23.14
C THR A 456 24.11 7.69 21.91
N VAL A 457 24.73 7.53 20.74
CA VAL A 457 24.03 7.23 19.49
C VAL A 457 23.88 5.72 19.37
N THR A 458 22.64 5.24 19.36
CA THR A 458 22.32 3.84 19.07
C THR A 458 22.11 3.70 17.58
N VAL A 459 22.94 2.87 16.94
CA VAL A 459 22.81 2.55 15.53
C VAL A 459 22.31 1.13 15.40
N GLU A 460 21.30 0.95 14.57
CA GLU A 460 20.77 -0.36 14.21
C GLU A 460 20.70 -0.54 12.71
N ALA A 461 20.85 -1.77 12.25
CA ALA A 461 20.77 -2.13 10.84
C ALA A 461 20.28 -3.58 10.68
N ASP A 462 19.67 -3.88 9.55
CA ASP A 462 19.32 -5.24 9.16
C ASP A 462 20.51 -5.80 8.39
N ILE A 463 21.12 -6.88 8.91
CA ILE A 463 22.36 -7.44 8.36
C ILE A 463 22.20 -8.95 8.19
N PHE A 464 22.21 -9.40 6.94
CA PHE A 464 21.98 -10.80 6.58
C PHE A 464 22.75 -11.19 5.30
N ALA A 465 22.81 -12.49 5.01
CA ALA A 465 23.48 -13.06 3.85
C ALA A 465 22.79 -14.37 3.42
N ASP A 466 23.21 -14.94 2.30
CA ASP A 466 22.84 -16.30 1.93
C ASP A 466 23.42 -17.35 2.90
N GLY A 467 22.64 -18.42 3.15
CA GLY A 467 23.00 -19.54 4.02
C GLY A 467 22.49 -19.40 5.45
N HIS A 468 23.10 -20.14 6.38
CA HIS A 468 22.73 -20.18 7.81
C HIS A 468 23.90 -19.82 8.74
N ASP A 469 24.99 -19.30 8.16
CA ASP A 469 26.23 -19.02 8.89
C ASP A 469 26.07 -17.75 9.74
N PRO A 470 26.55 -17.73 10.99
CA PRO A 470 26.58 -16.50 11.77
C PRO A 470 27.48 -15.43 11.10
N LEU A 471 27.00 -14.19 11.09
CA LEU A 471 27.73 -13.03 10.59
C LEU A 471 28.47 -12.30 11.72
N ALA A 472 29.42 -11.47 11.34
CA ALA A 472 30.03 -10.49 12.24
C ALA A 472 29.77 -9.09 11.67
N ALA A 473 29.51 -8.13 12.56
CA ALA A 473 29.26 -6.75 12.19
C ALA A 473 29.87 -5.79 13.22
N VAL A 474 30.32 -4.64 12.73
CA VAL A 474 30.83 -3.53 13.54
C VAL A 474 30.18 -2.22 13.09
N LEU A 475 29.97 -1.35 14.05
CA LEU A 475 29.70 0.06 13.84
C LEU A 475 31.04 0.79 13.76
N LEU A 476 31.30 1.36 12.60
CA LEU A 476 32.43 2.27 12.37
C LEU A 476 31.97 3.69 12.69
N TRP A 477 32.73 4.42 13.51
CA TRP A 477 32.44 5.82 13.79
C TRP A 477 33.70 6.66 13.95
N ARG A 478 33.62 7.96 13.65
CA ARG A 478 34.72 8.92 13.83
C ARG A 478 34.25 10.37 13.88
N PRO A 479 35.01 11.27 14.52
CA PRO A 479 34.92 12.71 14.28
C PRO A 479 35.29 13.04 12.82
N HIS A 480 34.60 13.98 12.18
CA HIS A 480 34.77 14.27 10.75
C HIS A 480 36.19 14.75 10.39
N GLU A 481 36.89 15.46 11.28
CA GLU A 481 38.27 15.90 11.07
C GLU A 481 39.31 14.77 11.16
N ALA A 482 38.98 13.66 11.85
CA ALA A 482 39.84 12.49 11.99
C ALA A 482 39.69 11.55 10.77
N MET A 483 39.88 12.08 9.56
CA MET A 483 39.62 11.42 8.27
C MET A 483 40.39 10.08 8.07
N ALA A 484 41.44 9.80 8.84
CA ALA A 484 42.30 8.64 8.63
C ALA A 484 41.92 7.39 9.45
N GLU A 485 41.31 7.53 10.63
CA GLU A 485 41.11 6.40 11.57
C GLU A 485 39.64 6.25 11.98
N TRP A 486 39.12 5.03 11.85
CA TRP A 486 37.78 4.66 12.31
C TRP A 486 37.87 3.99 13.67
N ASN A 487 37.03 4.40 14.61
CA ASN A 487 36.74 3.60 15.79
C ASN A 487 35.75 2.50 15.40
N GLU A 488 35.90 1.32 16.01
CA GLU A 488 35.03 0.18 15.77
C GLU A 488 34.34 -0.25 17.06
N THR A 489 33.01 -0.34 17.04
CA THR A 489 32.22 -0.95 18.11
C THR A 489 31.55 -2.21 17.57
N PRO A 490 31.77 -3.40 18.17
CA PRO A 490 31.06 -4.61 17.77
C PRO A 490 29.54 -4.45 17.84
N MET A 491 28.83 -4.88 16.79
CA MET A 491 27.38 -4.94 16.80
C MET A 491 26.89 -6.27 17.38
N GLN A 492 25.78 -6.21 18.10
CA GLN A 492 25.10 -7.36 18.68
C GLN A 492 23.82 -7.64 17.90
N LEU A 493 23.58 -8.90 17.59
CA LEU A 493 22.30 -9.36 17.07
C LEU A 493 21.23 -9.23 18.16
N VAL A 494 20.19 -8.44 17.91
CA VAL A 494 19.05 -8.22 18.80
C VAL A 494 18.00 -9.29 18.55
N GLU A 495 17.39 -9.28 17.36
CA GLU A 495 16.40 -10.28 16.91
C GLU A 495 16.27 -10.23 15.39
N ASN A 496 15.97 -11.37 14.74
CA ASN A 496 15.63 -11.43 13.30
C ASN A 496 16.51 -10.57 12.38
N ASP A 497 17.82 -10.84 12.38
CA ASP A 497 18.84 -10.11 11.61
C ASP A 497 18.94 -8.60 11.90
N ARG A 498 18.31 -8.11 12.97
CA ARG A 498 18.47 -6.75 13.48
C ARG A 498 19.70 -6.66 14.38
N TRP A 499 20.68 -5.87 13.99
CA TRP A 499 21.90 -5.65 14.74
C TRP A 499 21.91 -4.28 15.39
N ARG A 500 22.54 -4.15 16.55
CA ARG A 500 22.66 -2.91 17.32
C ARG A 500 24.09 -2.71 17.84
N ALA A 501 24.58 -1.48 17.73
CA ALA A 501 25.74 -1.00 18.49
C ALA A 501 25.52 0.45 18.90
N GLU A 502 26.37 0.93 19.80
CA GLU A 502 26.29 2.27 20.33
C GLU A 502 27.65 2.95 20.36
N PHE A 503 27.69 4.26 20.23
CA PHE A 503 28.91 5.05 20.47
C PHE A 503 28.59 6.37 21.17
N LEU A 504 29.55 6.88 21.94
CA LEU A 504 29.42 8.11 22.72
C LEU A 504 29.89 9.32 21.91
N LEU A 505 29.12 10.41 21.96
CA LEU A 505 29.53 11.70 21.40
C LEU A 505 30.37 12.46 22.43
N GLU A 506 31.69 12.30 22.37
CA GLU A 506 32.61 12.81 23.40
C GLU A 506 32.89 14.31 23.32
N ARG A 507 32.73 14.94 22.14
CA ARG A 507 32.99 16.36 21.91
C ARG A 507 32.04 16.97 20.89
N MET A 508 31.95 18.30 20.86
CA MET A 508 31.12 19.02 19.89
C MET A 508 31.69 18.89 18.48
N GLY A 509 30.81 18.87 17.47
CA GLY A 509 31.18 18.84 16.07
C GLY A 509 30.45 17.75 15.29
N ARG A 510 30.89 17.55 14.05
CA ARG A 510 30.31 16.54 13.16
C ARG A 510 31.01 15.20 13.32
N TYR A 511 30.21 14.15 13.44
CA TYR A 511 30.64 12.76 13.45
C TYR A 511 30.11 12.05 12.20
N GLU A 512 30.81 11.01 11.82
CA GLU A 512 30.42 10.09 10.76
C GLU A 512 30.32 8.68 11.32
N PHE A 513 29.36 7.90 10.83
CA PHE A 513 29.28 6.48 11.11
C PHE A 513 28.88 5.66 9.88
N ALA A 514 29.29 4.40 9.86
CA ALA A 514 28.91 3.40 8.86
C ALA A 514 28.82 2.02 9.51
N VAL A 515 28.05 1.13 8.91
CA VAL A 515 27.97 -0.27 9.34
C VAL A 515 28.82 -1.11 8.40
N GLU A 516 29.63 -2.00 8.98
CA GLU A 516 30.43 -2.96 8.22
C GLU A 516 30.14 -4.37 8.70
N ALA A 517 29.91 -5.28 7.76
CA ALA A 517 29.59 -6.68 8.03
C ALA A 517 30.40 -7.64 7.14
N TRP A 518 30.66 -8.84 7.65
CA TRP A 518 31.39 -9.89 6.94
C TRP A 518 31.04 -11.28 7.48
N LYS A 519 31.44 -12.33 6.76
CA LYS A 519 31.40 -13.71 7.27
C LYS A 519 32.69 -13.97 8.06
N ASN A 520 32.62 -14.25 9.36
CA ASN A 520 33.79 -14.56 10.17
C ASN A 520 34.03 -16.09 10.18
N PRO A 521 35.03 -16.63 9.44
CA PRO A 521 35.17 -18.08 9.28
C PRO A 521 35.44 -18.80 10.61
N PHE A 522 36.16 -18.17 11.54
CA PHE A 522 36.45 -18.77 12.82
C PHE A 522 35.23 -18.76 13.75
N ALA A 523 34.44 -17.68 13.75
CA ALA A 523 33.19 -17.62 14.52
C ALA A 523 32.16 -18.66 14.02
N ILE A 524 32.06 -18.84 12.69
CA ILE A 524 31.22 -19.87 12.06
C ILE A 524 31.69 -21.26 12.51
N PHE A 525 32.98 -21.56 12.36
CA PHE A 525 33.57 -22.82 12.82
C PHE A 525 33.30 -23.08 14.31
N ARG A 526 33.52 -22.08 15.17
CA ARG A 526 33.31 -22.18 16.61
C ARG A 526 31.84 -22.46 16.96
N TYR A 527 30.90 -21.83 16.25
CA TYR A 527 29.47 -22.08 16.42
C TYR A 527 29.10 -23.54 16.11
N GLU A 528 29.60 -24.08 15.00
CA GLU A 528 29.40 -25.48 14.63
C GLU A 528 30.07 -26.44 15.61
N LEU A 529 31.32 -26.15 16.00
CA LEU A 529 32.08 -26.94 16.96
C LEU A 529 31.35 -27.03 18.31
N THR A 530 30.79 -25.92 18.82
CA THR A 530 29.99 -25.92 20.06
C THR A 530 28.80 -26.86 19.94
N LYS A 531 28.00 -26.75 18.87
CA LYS A 531 26.81 -27.62 18.69
C LYS A 531 27.18 -29.10 18.60
N LYS A 532 28.24 -29.43 17.85
CA LYS A 532 28.71 -30.82 17.68
C LYS A 532 29.28 -31.37 18.99
N ASN A 533 29.99 -30.55 19.76
CA ASN A 533 30.51 -30.90 21.07
C ASN A 533 29.38 -31.15 22.09
N ASP A 534 28.36 -30.28 22.13
CA ASP A 534 27.19 -30.45 23.00
C ASP A 534 26.40 -31.72 22.65
N ALA A 535 26.36 -32.08 21.37
CA ALA A 535 25.79 -33.34 20.88
C ALA A 535 26.69 -34.58 21.09
N ARG A 536 27.90 -34.40 21.66
CA ARG A 536 28.89 -35.46 21.94
C ARG A 536 29.30 -36.28 20.71
N LEU A 537 29.46 -35.62 19.57
CA LEU A 537 29.95 -36.25 18.34
C LEU A 537 31.48 -36.43 18.36
N ASP A 538 32.02 -37.23 17.44
CA ASP A 538 33.46 -37.32 17.20
C ASP A 538 33.93 -36.03 16.49
N LEU A 539 34.87 -35.31 17.08
CA LEU A 539 35.30 -33.97 16.64
C LEU A 539 36.68 -33.97 15.97
N LYS A 540 37.29 -35.12 15.70
CA LYS A 540 38.68 -35.19 15.19
C LYS A 540 38.91 -34.37 13.92
N LEU A 541 37.95 -34.37 13.00
CA LEU A 541 38.06 -33.63 11.75
C LEU A 541 37.96 -32.12 12.01
N GLU A 542 36.97 -31.70 12.80
CA GLU A 542 36.71 -30.32 13.17
C GLU A 542 37.90 -29.72 13.94
N LEU A 543 38.52 -30.47 14.84
CA LEU A 543 39.73 -30.02 15.54
C LEU A 543 40.88 -29.73 14.57
N GLN A 544 41.02 -30.54 13.52
CA GLN A 544 42.02 -30.31 12.48
C GLN A 544 41.67 -29.11 11.60
N GLU A 545 40.39 -28.90 11.28
CA GLU A 545 39.90 -27.70 10.57
C GLU A 545 40.17 -26.43 11.39
N GLY A 546 39.88 -26.46 12.70
CA GLY A 546 40.18 -25.35 13.62
C GLY A 546 41.66 -24.98 13.64
N LEU A 547 42.56 -25.97 13.73
CA LEU A 547 44.00 -25.73 13.65
C LEU A 547 44.42 -25.13 12.30
N ASN A 548 43.82 -25.57 11.20
CA ASN A 548 44.08 -25.02 9.88
C ASN A 548 43.62 -23.56 9.76
N LEU A 549 42.49 -23.18 10.37
CA LEU A 549 42.03 -21.80 10.44
C LEU A 549 43.02 -20.91 11.21
N VAL A 550 43.54 -21.38 12.35
CA VAL A 550 44.55 -20.63 13.13
C VAL A 550 45.85 -20.46 12.32
N ARG A 551 46.31 -21.51 11.63
CA ARG A 551 47.48 -21.44 10.74
C ARG A 551 47.27 -20.44 9.60
N ALA A 552 46.09 -20.47 8.97
CA ALA A 552 45.74 -19.53 7.90
C ALA A 552 45.71 -18.08 8.41
N ALA A 553 45.14 -17.84 9.60
CA ALA A 553 45.14 -16.53 10.23
C ALA A 553 46.59 -16.06 10.50
N LYS A 554 47.45 -16.91 11.06
CA LYS A 554 48.87 -16.58 11.28
C LYS A 554 49.60 -16.18 10.00
N ALA A 555 49.37 -16.88 8.90
CA ALA A 555 50.06 -16.61 7.64
C ALA A 555 49.75 -15.22 7.06
N GLN A 556 48.62 -14.64 7.43
CA GLN A 556 48.11 -13.38 6.87
C GLN A 556 48.02 -12.25 7.91
N ALA A 557 48.17 -12.57 9.20
CA ALA A 557 48.05 -11.60 10.29
C ALA A 557 49.22 -10.60 10.31
N PRO A 558 48.99 -9.37 10.81
CA PRO A 558 50.07 -8.42 11.09
C PRO A 558 51.12 -9.01 12.03
N ALA A 559 52.38 -8.59 11.87
CA ALA A 559 53.52 -9.09 12.64
C ALA A 559 53.28 -9.05 14.17
N ALA A 560 52.54 -8.04 14.65
CA ALA A 560 52.19 -7.87 16.07
C ALA A 560 51.37 -9.05 16.65
N LEU A 561 50.57 -9.75 15.85
CA LEU A 561 49.74 -10.88 16.29
C LEU A 561 50.44 -12.24 16.09
N GLY A 562 51.52 -12.27 15.30
CA GLY A 562 52.15 -13.51 14.83
C GLY A 562 52.71 -14.40 15.94
N ALA A 563 53.20 -13.81 17.05
CA ALA A 563 53.70 -14.55 18.21
C ALA A 563 52.58 -15.23 19.00
N GLY A 564 51.48 -14.51 19.26
CA GLY A 564 50.30 -15.07 19.94
C GLY A 564 49.66 -16.19 19.15
N LEU A 565 49.54 -16.02 17.83
CA LEU A 565 49.02 -17.06 16.95
C LEU A 565 49.96 -18.28 16.86
N GLN A 566 51.29 -18.09 16.91
CA GLN A 566 52.22 -19.22 17.00
C GLN A 566 52.04 -20.01 18.29
N ALA A 567 51.96 -19.32 19.43
CA ALA A 567 51.77 -19.97 20.72
C ALA A 567 50.45 -20.78 20.77
N LEU A 568 49.39 -20.25 20.16
CA LEU A 568 48.12 -20.96 20.02
C LEU A 568 48.26 -22.24 19.17
N ILE A 569 48.99 -22.18 18.05
CA ILE A 569 49.28 -23.36 17.20
C ILE A 569 50.07 -24.40 17.99
N ASP A 570 51.15 -23.99 18.66
CA ASP A 570 52.01 -24.90 19.43
C ASP A 570 51.22 -25.59 20.57
N ASN A 571 50.31 -24.85 21.21
CA ASN A 571 49.44 -25.39 22.27
C ASN A 571 48.43 -26.39 21.70
N LEU A 572 47.78 -26.07 20.58
CA LEU A 572 46.85 -26.98 19.91
C LEU A 572 47.54 -28.26 19.45
N GLU A 573 48.76 -28.19 18.92
CA GLU A 573 49.49 -29.38 18.45
C GLU A 573 49.84 -30.35 19.58
N LYS A 574 50.19 -29.84 20.77
CA LYS A 574 50.56 -30.65 21.95
C LYS A 574 49.37 -31.18 22.75
N ALA A 575 48.23 -30.50 22.69
CA ALA A 575 47.02 -30.83 23.44
C ALA A 575 46.33 -32.12 22.94
N SER A 576 45.68 -32.84 23.84
CA SER A 576 44.74 -33.94 23.53
C SER A 576 43.44 -33.42 22.91
N ASP A 577 42.64 -34.29 22.28
CA ASP A 577 41.39 -33.86 21.61
C ASP A 577 40.42 -33.07 22.54
N PRO A 578 40.14 -33.51 23.79
CA PRO A 578 39.30 -32.72 24.70
C PRO A 578 39.89 -31.35 25.05
N GLU A 579 41.21 -31.27 25.22
CA GLU A 579 41.92 -30.02 25.50
C GLU A 579 41.90 -29.09 24.29
N ARG A 580 42.07 -29.62 23.07
CA ARG A 580 41.95 -28.85 21.81
C ARG A 580 40.56 -28.25 21.67
N THR A 581 39.50 -29.02 21.94
CA THR A 581 38.13 -28.51 21.96
C THR A 581 38.00 -27.35 22.93
N ALA A 582 38.50 -27.51 24.17
CA ALA A 582 38.45 -26.45 25.18
C ALA A 582 39.23 -25.19 24.73
N ILE A 583 40.41 -25.34 24.14
CA ILE A 583 41.23 -24.23 23.62
C ILE A 583 40.53 -23.50 22.48
N LEU A 584 39.95 -24.20 21.50
CA LEU A 584 39.25 -23.59 20.36
C LEU A 584 37.96 -22.89 20.79
N LEU A 585 37.30 -23.38 21.84
CA LEU A 585 36.10 -22.78 22.44
C LEU A 585 36.44 -21.75 23.53
N ALA A 586 37.72 -21.50 23.84
CA ALA A 586 38.11 -20.51 24.85
C ALA A 586 37.83 -19.08 24.37
N PRO A 587 37.36 -18.15 25.23
CA PRO A 587 37.14 -16.75 24.88
C PRO A 587 38.39 -16.06 24.32
N GLU A 588 39.57 -16.35 24.89
CA GLU A 588 40.85 -15.74 24.53
C GLU A 588 41.27 -16.11 23.09
N THR A 589 41.00 -17.36 22.68
CA THR A 589 41.21 -17.81 21.31
C THR A 589 40.28 -17.08 20.34
N SER A 590 39.01 -16.90 20.71
CA SER A 590 38.02 -16.15 19.90
C SER A 590 38.48 -14.71 19.67
N GLU A 591 38.92 -14.03 20.74
CA GLU A 591 39.39 -12.65 20.67
C GLU A 591 40.64 -12.50 19.79
N LEU A 592 41.62 -13.40 19.95
CA LEU A 592 42.83 -13.41 19.12
C LEU A 592 42.49 -13.65 17.64
N MET A 593 41.59 -14.59 17.35
CA MET A 593 41.16 -14.89 15.98
C MET A 593 40.33 -13.75 15.36
N ASN A 594 39.47 -13.08 16.14
CA ASN A 594 38.73 -11.90 15.67
C ASN A 594 39.66 -10.75 15.27
N ARG A 595 40.73 -10.52 16.05
CA ARG A 595 41.75 -9.51 15.73
C ARG A 595 42.60 -9.86 14.49
N ALA A 596 42.72 -11.16 14.18
CA ALA A 596 43.45 -11.67 13.02
C ALA A 596 42.54 -11.88 11.78
N ASP A 597 41.23 -11.61 11.88
CA ASP A 597 40.28 -11.87 10.81
C ASP A 597 40.50 -10.92 9.62
N ARG A 598 40.49 -11.50 8.42
CA ARG A 598 40.63 -10.84 7.13
C ARG A 598 39.31 -10.28 6.57
N ARG A 599 38.19 -10.50 7.28
CA ARG A 599 36.84 -10.02 6.95
C ARG A 599 36.42 -10.38 5.52
N PRO A 600 36.31 -11.67 5.15
CA PRO A 600 35.91 -12.06 3.80
C PRO A 600 34.48 -11.62 3.47
N PHE A 601 34.24 -11.25 2.21
CA PHE A 601 32.97 -10.67 1.74
C PHE A 601 32.55 -9.39 2.48
N ARG A 602 33.52 -8.66 3.05
CA ARG A 602 33.28 -7.38 3.73
C ARG A 602 32.43 -6.46 2.87
N LEU A 603 31.30 -6.04 3.44
CA LEU A 603 30.44 -4.99 2.93
C LEU A 603 30.40 -3.84 3.93
N ARG A 604 30.54 -2.61 3.42
CA ARG A 604 30.40 -1.39 4.20
C ARG A 604 29.24 -0.58 3.62
N SER A 605 28.38 -0.07 4.51
CA SER A 605 27.29 0.82 4.13
C SER A 605 27.80 2.19 3.65
N THR A 606 26.92 2.98 3.05
CA THR A 606 27.17 4.41 2.90
C THR A 606 27.29 5.09 4.28
N THR A 607 28.11 6.14 4.34
CA THR A 607 28.34 6.91 5.57
C THR A 607 27.13 7.78 5.90
N SER A 608 26.80 7.86 7.18
CA SER A 608 25.78 8.75 7.74
C SER A 608 26.46 9.78 8.66
N ALA A 609 25.90 10.99 8.76
CA ALA A 609 26.43 12.05 9.61
C ALA A 609 25.58 12.25 10.89
N VAL A 610 26.24 12.68 11.96
CA VAL A 610 25.62 13.13 13.21
C VAL A 610 26.25 14.44 13.63
N ASP A 611 25.44 15.46 13.92
CA ASP A 611 25.90 16.70 14.53
C ASP A 611 25.74 16.63 16.06
N ALA A 612 26.86 16.64 16.77
CA ALA A 612 26.94 16.71 18.22
C ALA A 612 27.05 18.19 18.64
N GLU A 613 25.97 18.74 19.18
CA GLU A 613 25.92 20.14 19.61
C GLU A 613 26.03 20.26 21.14
N ARG A 614 26.27 21.47 21.65
CA ARG A 614 26.20 21.71 23.10
C ARG A 614 24.80 21.50 23.66
N LYS A 615 24.71 21.29 24.98
CA LYS A 615 23.45 21.00 25.68
C LYS A 615 22.41 22.10 25.46
N GLU A 616 22.82 23.37 25.43
CA GLU A 616 21.93 24.52 25.31
C GLU A 616 21.25 24.60 23.94
N ALA A 617 21.77 23.89 22.92
CA ALA A 617 21.07 23.72 21.67
C ALA A 617 19.75 22.92 21.83
N ALA A 618 19.62 22.11 22.89
CA ALA A 618 18.43 21.31 23.21
C ALA A 618 17.72 21.70 24.52
N PHE A 619 18.43 22.36 25.44
CA PHE A 619 17.89 22.78 26.73
C PHE A 619 18.34 24.18 27.12
N ALA A 620 17.44 25.14 27.03
CA ALA A 620 17.65 26.52 27.42
C ALA A 620 16.32 27.22 27.66
N SER A 621 16.34 28.23 28.53
CA SER A 621 15.20 29.12 28.77
C SER A 621 15.56 30.52 28.28
N TRP A 622 14.83 31.04 27.30
CA TRP A 622 15.12 32.32 26.64
C TRP A 622 14.21 33.43 27.16
N TYR A 623 14.77 34.62 27.36
CA TYR A 623 14.02 35.83 27.71
C TYR A 623 14.34 36.94 26.72
N GLN A 624 13.32 37.50 26.07
CA GLN A 624 13.47 38.58 25.10
C GLN A 624 13.18 39.93 25.77
N ILE A 625 14.09 40.89 25.61
CA ILE A 625 13.86 42.30 25.97
C ILE A 625 14.23 43.24 24.82
N PHE A 626 13.70 44.45 24.84
CA PHE A 626 14.18 45.56 24.00
C PHE A 626 15.17 46.40 24.83
N PRO A 627 16.47 46.47 24.48
CA PRO A 627 17.46 47.26 25.22
C PRO A 627 17.05 48.73 25.39
N ARG A 628 16.47 49.33 24.34
CA ARG A 628 15.96 50.70 24.36
C ARG A 628 14.86 51.00 25.39
N SER A 629 14.22 49.98 25.94
CA SER A 629 13.17 50.08 26.96
C SER A 629 13.68 49.85 28.39
N GLN A 630 14.99 49.64 28.59
CA GLN A 630 15.53 49.30 29.91
C GLN A 630 15.95 50.51 30.74
N SER A 631 15.73 51.74 30.26
CA SER A 631 16.03 52.99 30.97
C SER A 631 15.17 53.22 32.22
N GLY A 632 14.03 52.54 32.34
CA GLY A 632 13.01 52.77 33.37
C GLY A 632 12.13 54.00 33.11
N ASP A 633 12.35 54.75 32.04
CA ASP A 633 11.59 55.96 31.67
C ASP A 633 11.09 55.85 30.23
N PRO A 634 9.76 55.90 29.98
CA PRO A 634 9.21 55.77 28.62
C PRO A 634 9.61 56.92 27.67
N ASN A 635 10.20 58.00 28.18
CA ASN A 635 10.66 59.15 27.38
C ASN A 635 12.19 59.17 27.18
N ARG A 636 12.92 58.18 27.69
CA ARG A 636 14.38 58.07 27.56
C ARG A 636 14.74 56.76 26.88
N HIS A 637 15.50 56.84 25.79
CA HIS A 637 16.09 55.65 25.16
C HIS A 637 17.09 54.98 26.12
N GLY A 638 16.96 53.66 26.29
CA GLY A 638 17.90 52.85 27.07
C GLY A 638 19.21 52.59 26.33
N THR A 639 20.27 52.39 27.08
CA THR A 639 21.62 51.99 26.62
C THR A 639 21.89 50.53 26.98
N PHE A 640 23.01 49.96 26.51
CA PHE A 640 23.45 48.64 27.00
C PHE A 640 23.73 48.64 28.51
N ASP A 641 24.23 49.73 29.08
CA ASP A 641 24.46 49.84 30.52
C ASP A 641 23.15 49.85 31.33
N ASP A 642 22.05 50.34 30.76
CA ASP A 642 20.72 50.26 31.41
C ASP A 642 20.18 48.81 31.46
N VAL A 643 20.71 47.89 30.63
CA VAL A 643 20.35 46.47 30.67
C VAL A 643 21.02 45.75 31.84
N ILE A 644 22.26 46.13 32.20
CA ILE A 644 23.09 45.44 33.20
C ILE A 644 22.35 45.24 34.55
N PRO A 645 21.66 46.24 35.12
CA PRO A 645 20.90 46.06 36.37
C PRO A 645 19.81 44.99 36.30
N ARG A 646 19.30 44.64 35.12
CA ARG A 646 18.25 43.61 34.95
C ARG A 646 18.79 42.19 34.94
N LEU A 647 20.08 41.98 34.69
CA LEU A 647 20.68 40.66 34.50
C LEU A 647 20.46 39.75 35.71
N ALA A 648 20.61 40.29 36.92
CA ALA A 648 20.41 39.54 38.17
C ALA A 648 18.96 39.04 38.32
N ASP A 649 17.96 39.85 37.96
CA ASP A 649 16.55 39.48 38.06
C ASP A 649 16.16 38.46 37.00
N ILE A 650 16.65 38.63 35.76
CA ILE A 650 16.43 37.71 34.65
C ILE A 650 17.04 36.33 34.99
N ARG A 651 18.28 36.31 35.47
CA ARG A 651 18.89 35.07 35.95
C ARG A 651 18.16 34.52 37.18
N GLY A 652 17.67 35.39 38.06
CA GLY A 652 16.85 35.02 39.21
C GLY A 652 15.53 34.35 38.84
N MET A 653 14.98 34.59 37.65
CA MET A 653 13.85 33.83 37.08
C MET A 653 14.27 32.48 36.46
N GLY A 654 15.57 32.18 36.41
CA GLY A 654 16.12 30.94 35.88
C GLY A 654 16.25 30.89 34.36
N PHE A 655 16.34 32.04 33.70
CA PHE A 655 16.66 32.11 32.27
C PHE A 655 18.17 31.92 32.04
N ASP A 656 18.51 31.38 30.87
CA ASP A 656 19.88 31.07 30.45
C ASP A 656 20.32 31.98 29.30
N VAL A 657 19.36 32.50 28.53
CA VAL A 657 19.61 33.30 27.33
C VAL A 657 18.82 34.60 27.39
N LEU A 658 19.51 35.71 27.12
CA LEU A 658 18.93 37.02 26.92
C LEU A 658 18.96 37.37 25.42
N TYR A 659 17.78 37.49 24.83
CA TYR A 659 17.59 37.71 23.40
C TYR A 659 17.20 39.16 23.11
N PHE A 660 17.92 39.80 22.17
CA PHE A 660 17.62 41.15 21.70
C PHE A 660 17.08 41.14 20.27
N PRO A 661 16.04 41.94 19.96
CA PRO A 661 15.79 42.43 18.60
C PRO A 661 17.05 43.08 17.99
N PRO A 662 17.05 43.43 16.69
CA PRO A 662 18.21 44.08 16.08
C PRO A 662 18.69 45.30 16.88
N ILE A 663 20.00 45.40 17.08
CA ILE A 663 20.67 46.45 17.87
C ILE A 663 21.35 47.50 16.97
N HIS A 664 21.02 47.50 15.69
CA HIS A 664 21.66 48.29 14.65
C HIS A 664 20.96 49.65 14.45
N PRO A 665 21.60 50.62 13.78
CA PRO A 665 20.97 51.89 13.42
C PRO A 665 19.64 51.70 12.66
N ILE A 666 18.66 52.57 12.91
CA ILE A 666 17.29 52.45 12.36
C ILE A 666 17.01 53.56 11.34
N GLY A 667 16.57 53.18 10.15
CA GLY A 667 16.25 54.10 9.06
C GLY A 667 15.19 55.16 9.42
N SER A 668 15.30 56.32 8.79
CA SER A 668 14.37 57.45 8.92
C SER A 668 13.31 57.48 7.81
N THR A 669 13.67 57.04 6.61
CA THR A 669 12.78 56.98 5.45
C THR A 669 11.69 55.94 5.65
N ASN A 670 10.42 56.36 5.49
CA ASN A 670 9.22 55.56 5.74
C ASN A 670 9.16 54.92 7.15
N ARG A 671 9.90 55.48 8.13
CA ARG A 671 9.91 54.98 9.51
C ARG A 671 8.49 54.86 10.05
N LYS A 672 8.18 53.71 10.65
CA LYS A 672 6.90 53.46 11.31
C LYS A 672 6.82 54.14 12.66
N GLY A 673 5.68 54.79 12.92
CA GLY A 673 5.36 55.39 14.21
C GLY A 673 4.63 54.44 15.15
N ARG A 674 4.29 54.94 16.34
CA ARG A 674 3.54 54.19 17.37
C ARG A 674 2.33 53.45 16.80
N ASN A 675 2.04 52.26 17.35
CA ASN A 675 0.98 51.37 16.88
C ASN A 675 1.08 51.00 15.39
N ASN A 676 2.30 50.88 14.86
CA ASN A 676 2.55 50.51 13.46
C ASN A 676 1.83 51.49 12.49
N SER A 677 1.94 52.79 12.80
CA SER A 677 1.50 53.91 11.97
C SER A 677 2.45 54.08 10.78
N LEU A 678 1.91 54.40 9.60
CA LEU A 678 2.70 54.69 8.40
C LEU A 678 3.47 56.01 8.47
N LYS A 679 3.18 56.86 9.46
CA LYS A 679 3.89 58.13 9.68
C LYS A 679 4.39 58.16 11.12
N ALA A 680 5.71 58.23 11.28
CA ALA A 680 6.38 58.48 12.55
C ALA A 680 6.25 59.96 12.96
N ALA A 681 5.99 60.20 14.25
CA ALA A 681 6.12 61.52 14.85
C ALA A 681 7.61 61.83 15.15
N PRO A 682 7.99 63.11 15.32
CA PRO A 682 9.32 63.45 15.82
C PRO A 682 9.60 62.75 17.16
N GLY A 683 10.71 62.01 17.25
CA GLY A 683 11.08 61.24 18.43
C GLY A 683 10.50 59.82 18.52
N ASP A 684 9.69 59.38 17.54
CA ASP A 684 9.32 57.96 17.47
C ASP A 684 10.57 57.10 17.14
N PRO A 685 10.84 56.04 17.92
CA PRO A 685 12.08 55.27 17.79
C PRO A 685 12.08 54.33 16.57
N GLY A 686 10.93 54.12 15.91
CA GLY A 686 10.83 53.23 14.76
C GLY A 686 10.92 51.75 15.11
N SER A 687 10.87 50.91 14.06
CA SER A 687 11.05 49.47 14.16
C SER A 687 12.54 49.10 14.16
N PRO A 688 13.06 48.32 15.13
CA PRO A 688 14.44 47.83 15.08
C PRO A 688 14.75 47.00 13.83
N TYR A 689 13.73 46.40 13.21
CA TYR A 689 13.88 45.61 12.00
C TYR A 689 14.10 46.45 10.74
N ALA A 690 13.96 47.78 10.81
CA ALA A 690 14.30 48.70 9.72
C ALA A 690 15.79 49.09 9.78
N ILE A 691 16.65 48.07 9.64
CA ILE A 691 18.10 48.14 9.84
C ILE A 691 18.75 49.02 8.78
N GLY A 692 19.61 49.94 9.20
CA GLY A 692 20.45 50.76 8.33
C GLY A 692 20.08 52.24 8.36
N SER A 693 21.09 53.09 8.54
CA SER A 693 20.99 54.54 8.39
C SER A 693 22.36 55.10 7.96
N GLU A 694 22.54 56.42 7.98
CA GLU A 694 23.86 57.03 7.76
C GLU A 694 24.92 56.60 8.80
N ASP A 695 24.50 56.17 9.99
CA ASP A 695 25.37 55.71 11.07
C ASP A 695 25.86 54.25 10.91
N GLY A 696 25.40 53.52 9.88
CA GLY A 696 25.87 52.15 9.58
C GLY A 696 24.75 51.12 9.37
N GLY A 697 25.16 49.86 9.15
CA GLY A 697 24.30 48.73 8.80
C GLY A 697 24.30 47.60 9.85
N HIS A 698 24.30 46.35 9.37
CA HIS A 698 24.25 45.13 10.21
C HIS A 698 25.51 44.85 11.04
N ASP A 699 26.59 45.55 10.72
CA ASP A 699 27.90 45.52 11.38
C ASP A 699 28.12 46.73 12.31
N ALA A 700 27.08 47.55 12.52
CA ALA A 700 27.12 48.74 13.39
C ALA A 700 26.16 48.60 14.57
N ILE A 701 26.41 49.39 15.62
CA ILE A 701 25.55 49.51 16.81
C ILE A 701 24.75 50.81 16.71
N HIS A 702 23.48 50.78 17.10
CA HIS A 702 22.63 51.98 17.14
C HIS A 702 23.26 53.02 18.10
N PRO A 703 23.47 54.28 17.66
CA PRO A 703 24.22 55.27 18.46
C PRO A 703 23.65 55.52 19.87
N GLU A 704 22.31 55.51 20.02
CA GLU A 704 21.66 55.67 21.32
C GLU A 704 21.78 54.45 22.27
N LEU A 705 22.22 53.28 21.77
CA LEU A 705 22.48 52.10 22.60
C LEU A 705 23.89 52.13 23.21
N GLY A 706 24.85 52.75 22.52
CA GLY A 706 26.26 52.78 22.89
C GLY A 706 27.19 52.43 21.73
N ASP A 707 28.39 51.97 22.04
CA ASP A 707 29.38 51.48 21.08
C ASP A 707 29.76 50.00 21.33
N PHE A 708 30.81 49.52 20.63
CA PHE A 708 31.30 48.14 20.78
C PHE A 708 31.91 47.87 22.16
N GLU A 709 32.50 48.86 22.83
CA GLU A 709 32.99 48.69 24.20
C GLU A 709 31.83 48.53 25.17
N ASP A 710 30.77 49.31 25.00
CA ASP A 710 29.53 49.19 25.80
C ASP A 710 28.87 47.83 25.60
N PHE A 711 28.79 47.33 24.35
CA PHE A 711 28.29 46.00 24.06
C PHE A 711 29.19 44.91 24.67
N GLY A 712 30.50 45.05 24.56
CA GLY A 712 31.47 44.13 25.18
C GLY A 712 31.31 44.03 26.69
N ARG A 713 31.09 45.17 27.38
CA ARG A 713 30.77 45.19 28.82
C ARG A 713 29.49 44.42 29.13
N LEU A 714 28.42 44.63 28.35
CA LEU A 714 27.17 43.90 28.54
C LEU A 714 27.35 42.38 28.37
N VAL A 715 28.09 41.95 27.34
CA VAL A 715 28.36 40.51 27.12
C VAL A 715 29.17 39.93 28.28
N GLU A 716 30.18 40.64 28.78
CA GLU A 716 30.97 40.21 29.93
C GLU A 716 30.11 40.09 31.20
N GLU A 717 29.31 41.11 31.52
CA GLU A 717 28.42 41.08 32.68
C GLU A 717 27.35 40.00 32.57
N ALA A 718 26.75 39.80 31.39
CA ALA A 718 25.83 38.70 31.14
C ALA A 718 26.51 37.35 31.44
N GLY A 719 27.73 37.15 30.96
CA GLY A 719 28.54 35.97 31.25
C GLY A 719 28.81 35.76 32.75
N ARG A 720 29.14 36.83 33.49
CA ARG A 720 29.32 36.78 34.97
C ARG A 720 28.05 36.36 35.70
N HIS A 721 26.88 36.71 35.16
CA HIS A 721 25.59 36.29 35.67
C HIS A 721 25.12 34.91 35.14
N GLY A 722 25.89 34.26 34.25
CA GLY A 722 25.54 32.98 33.66
C GLY A 722 24.43 33.08 32.60
N LEU A 723 24.38 34.20 31.88
CA LEU A 723 23.49 34.45 30.76
C LEU A 723 24.29 34.54 29.45
N GLU A 724 23.76 33.95 28.39
CA GLU A 724 24.27 34.15 27.02
C GLU A 724 23.44 35.20 26.29
N ILE A 725 24.09 36.02 25.46
CA ILE A 725 23.39 36.96 24.57
C ILE A 725 23.03 36.26 23.26
N ALA A 726 21.78 36.41 22.84
CA ALA A 726 21.31 36.05 21.51
C ALA A 726 20.93 37.31 20.72
N LEU A 727 21.42 37.42 19.49
CA LEU A 727 21.07 38.53 18.60
C LEU A 727 20.10 38.08 17.51
N ASP A 728 19.23 39.00 17.11
CA ASP A 728 18.42 38.84 15.92
C ASP A 728 19.29 39.01 14.65
N LEU A 729 19.14 38.09 13.70
CA LEU A 729 19.72 38.18 12.37
C LEU A 729 18.59 38.34 11.35
N ALA A 730 18.26 39.58 11.03
CA ALA A 730 17.24 39.93 10.04
C ALA A 730 17.88 40.43 8.74
N ILE A 731 17.91 39.58 7.71
CA ILE A 731 18.50 39.94 6.41
C ILE A 731 17.50 40.77 5.60
N GLN A 732 17.57 42.08 5.77
CA GLN A 732 16.77 43.12 5.10
C GLN A 732 17.37 44.49 5.40
N ALA A 733 16.99 45.51 4.62
CA ALA A 733 17.56 46.85 4.76
C ALA A 733 16.46 47.90 4.81
N SER A 734 16.64 48.96 5.60
CA SER A 734 15.88 50.20 5.44
C SER A 734 16.27 50.88 4.11
N PRO A 735 15.44 51.80 3.58
CA PRO A 735 15.82 52.59 2.41
C PRO A 735 17.08 53.45 2.60
N ASP A 736 17.50 53.67 3.85
CA ASP A 736 18.66 54.49 4.21
C ASP A 736 19.92 53.64 4.46
N HIS A 737 19.86 52.31 4.31
CA HIS A 737 21.00 51.43 4.57
C HIS A 737 22.15 51.67 3.56
N PRO A 738 23.43 51.75 4.00
CA PRO A 738 24.58 52.01 3.12
C PRO A 738 24.67 51.13 1.86
N TRP A 739 24.39 49.83 2.00
CA TRP A 739 24.28 48.86 0.90
C TRP A 739 23.45 49.32 -0.32
N LEU A 740 22.42 50.16 -0.15
CA LEU A 740 21.64 50.65 -1.30
C LEU A 740 22.47 51.53 -2.23
N THR A 741 23.44 52.25 -1.66
CA THR A 741 24.35 53.14 -2.39
C THR A 741 25.66 52.43 -2.78
N GLU A 742 26.22 51.62 -1.87
CA GLU A 742 27.50 50.94 -2.03
C GLU A 742 27.39 49.68 -2.90
N HIS A 743 26.27 48.97 -2.79
CA HIS A 743 26.00 47.69 -3.45
C HIS A 743 24.62 47.65 -4.11
N PRO A 744 24.31 48.58 -5.05
CA PRO A 744 23.00 48.62 -5.69
C PRO A 744 22.66 47.31 -6.43
N GLY A 745 23.68 46.58 -6.91
CA GLY A 745 23.51 45.28 -7.57
C GLY A 745 22.97 44.16 -6.68
N TRP A 746 22.89 44.34 -5.35
CA TRP A 746 22.29 43.36 -4.43
C TRP A 746 20.76 43.48 -4.32
N PHE A 747 20.14 44.45 -4.99
CA PHE A 747 18.70 44.70 -4.90
C PHE A 747 18.01 44.58 -6.27
N ASP A 748 16.73 44.20 -6.25
CA ASP A 748 15.89 44.16 -7.45
C ASP A 748 15.24 45.53 -7.68
N TRP A 749 15.83 46.32 -8.58
CA TRP A 749 15.35 47.64 -8.95
C TRP A 749 14.27 47.54 -10.03
N ARG A 750 13.14 48.21 -9.81
CA ARG A 750 12.10 48.36 -10.81
C ARG A 750 12.58 49.25 -11.98
N PRO A 751 11.94 49.17 -13.16
CA PRO A 751 12.30 49.99 -14.31
C PRO A 751 12.24 51.51 -14.07
N ASP A 752 11.49 51.96 -13.07
CA ASP A 752 11.37 53.38 -12.67
C ASP A 752 12.42 53.82 -11.64
N GLY A 753 13.34 52.93 -11.26
CA GLY A 753 14.40 53.19 -10.27
C GLY A 753 13.94 53.05 -8.81
N THR A 754 12.73 52.55 -8.55
CA THR A 754 12.27 52.25 -7.18
C THR A 754 12.47 50.79 -6.79
N ILE A 755 12.44 50.46 -5.50
CA ILE A 755 12.49 49.07 -5.01
C ILE A 755 11.14 48.71 -4.37
N LYS A 756 10.71 47.45 -4.51
CA LYS A 756 9.54 46.94 -3.79
C LYS A 756 9.87 46.87 -2.30
N TYR A 757 9.04 47.50 -1.47
CA TYR A 757 9.09 47.27 -0.04
C TYR A 757 8.76 45.80 0.28
N ALA A 758 9.24 45.28 1.41
CA ALA A 758 9.05 43.87 1.77
C ALA A 758 7.59 43.59 2.16
N GLU A 759 7.10 42.39 1.79
CA GLU A 759 5.77 41.92 2.17
C GLU A 759 5.85 40.47 2.65
N ASN A 760 5.09 40.15 3.69
CA ASN A 760 4.76 38.77 4.08
C ASN A 760 3.23 38.67 4.18
N PRO A 761 2.53 38.44 3.06
CA PRO A 761 1.08 38.64 2.98
C PRO A 761 0.30 37.96 4.12
N PRO A 762 -0.59 38.69 4.83
CA PRO A 762 -1.09 40.05 4.52
C PRO A 762 -0.25 41.21 5.09
N LYS A 763 0.86 40.96 5.81
CA LYS A 763 1.71 42.01 6.41
C LYS A 763 2.52 42.75 5.34
N LYS A 764 2.57 44.08 5.48
CA LYS A 764 3.37 44.99 4.65
C LYS A 764 4.38 45.73 5.51
N TYR A 765 5.59 45.89 4.98
CA TYR A 765 6.71 46.52 5.67
C TYR A 765 7.29 47.62 4.78
N GLU A 766 6.62 48.77 4.79
CA GLU A 766 6.94 49.95 3.97
C GLU A 766 8.28 50.61 4.35
N ASP A 767 8.80 50.27 5.52
CA ASP A 767 10.05 50.73 6.13
C ASP A 767 11.27 49.89 5.75
N ILE A 768 11.11 48.81 4.99
CA ILE A 768 12.21 47.91 4.59
C ILE A 768 12.12 47.42 3.15
N VAL A 769 13.27 47.07 2.60
CA VAL A 769 13.49 46.41 1.31
C VAL A 769 14.29 45.12 1.51
N ASN A 770 14.14 44.17 0.57
CA ASN A 770 14.87 42.90 0.60
C ASN A 770 16.05 42.92 -0.38
N VAL A 771 17.15 42.28 0.01
CA VAL A 771 18.22 41.89 -0.90
C VAL A 771 17.77 40.74 -1.81
N ASP A 772 18.35 40.66 -3.01
CA ASP A 772 18.21 39.55 -3.94
C ASP A 772 19.50 38.72 -3.94
N PHE A 773 19.37 37.42 -3.64
CA PHE A 773 20.49 36.50 -3.44
C PHE A 773 21.12 35.97 -4.73
N TYR A 774 20.50 36.22 -5.89
CA TYR A 774 20.89 35.61 -7.17
C TYR A 774 21.09 36.61 -8.30
N THR A 775 21.10 37.92 -8.01
CA THR A 775 21.62 38.88 -8.99
C THR A 775 23.10 38.58 -9.27
N LYS A 776 23.56 39.01 -10.44
CA LYS A 776 24.92 38.76 -10.89
C LYS A 776 25.97 39.28 -9.90
N ASP A 777 25.70 40.43 -9.28
CA ASP A 777 26.64 41.09 -8.37
C ASP A 777 26.52 40.60 -6.92
N ALA A 778 25.39 39.95 -6.55
CA ALA A 778 25.22 39.34 -5.23
C ALA A 778 26.00 38.02 -5.05
N LEU A 779 26.34 37.33 -6.14
CA LEU A 779 27.05 36.06 -6.09
C LEU A 779 28.55 36.22 -6.40
N PRO A 780 29.48 35.86 -5.49
CA PRO A 780 29.27 35.40 -4.11
C PRO A 780 29.19 36.53 -3.08
N SER A 781 29.31 37.79 -3.49
CA SER A 781 29.59 38.94 -2.62
C SER A 781 28.65 39.08 -1.43
N LEU A 782 27.32 39.05 -1.64
CA LEU A 782 26.33 39.18 -0.57
C LEU A 782 26.42 38.01 0.42
N TRP A 783 26.67 36.80 -0.07
CA TRP A 783 26.74 35.62 0.79
C TRP A 783 27.96 35.70 1.73
N VAL A 784 29.10 36.14 1.19
CA VAL A 784 30.33 36.35 1.96
C VAL A 784 30.14 37.46 3.00
N GLU A 785 29.56 38.60 2.61
CA GLU A 785 29.27 39.72 3.50
C GLU A 785 28.40 39.30 4.69
N LEU A 786 27.29 38.60 4.43
CA LEU A 786 26.39 38.11 5.47
C LEU A 786 27.07 37.11 6.41
N ARG A 787 27.95 36.25 5.87
CA ARG A 787 28.76 35.35 6.69
C ARG A 787 29.75 36.13 7.56
N ASP A 788 30.40 37.15 7.02
CA ASP A 788 31.37 37.98 7.74
C ASP A 788 30.71 38.80 8.85
N ILE A 789 29.48 39.30 8.64
CA ILE A 789 28.67 39.91 9.70
C ILE A 789 28.42 38.92 10.85
N VAL A 790 28.00 37.69 10.54
CA VAL A 790 27.80 36.67 11.60
C VAL A 790 29.13 36.38 12.31
N GLN A 791 30.24 36.29 11.58
CA GLN A 791 31.56 36.09 12.17
C GLN A 791 31.95 37.25 13.10
N LEU A 792 31.73 38.50 12.71
CA LEU A 792 31.99 39.68 13.53
C LEU A 792 31.31 39.56 14.90
N TRP A 793 30.01 39.23 14.92
CA TRP A 793 29.27 39.09 16.17
C TRP A 793 29.73 37.87 16.99
N VAL A 794 30.15 36.78 16.33
CA VAL A 794 30.78 35.64 17.00
C VAL A 794 32.09 36.03 17.68
N ASP A 795 32.88 36.90 17.05
CA ASP A 795 34.13 37.44 17.59
C ASP A 795 33.87 38.42 18.75
N GLN A 796 32.71 39.10 18.75
CA GLN A 796 32.21 39.90 19.89
C GLN A 796 31.56 39.05 21.01
N GLY A 797 31.64 37.72 20.94
CA GLY A 797 31.19 36.81 21.99
C GLY A 797 29.75 36.30 21.87
N VAL A 798 29.03 36.65 20.80
CA VAL A 798 27.65 36.15 20.55
C VAL A 798 27.69 34.74 19.98
N LYS A 799 27.07 33.77 20.66
CA LYS A 799 27.01 32.36 20.21
C LYS A 799 25.62 31.92 19.76
N LEU A 800 24.63 32.80 19.86
CA LEU A 800 23.23 32.50 19.62
C LEU A 800 22.65 33.51 18.62
N PHE A 801 22.09 33.01 17.52
CA PHE A 801 21.42 33.84 16.52
C PHE A 801 19.98 33.40 16.33
N ARG A 802 19.03 34.30 16.63
CA ARG A 802 17.63 34.15 16.22
C ARG A 802 17.53 34.70 14.81
N VAL A 803 17.34 33.83 13.83
CA VAL A 803 17.26 34.24 12.43
C VAL A 803 15.83 34.57 12.06
N ASP A 804 15.60 35.80 11.60
CA ASP A 804 14.28 36.28 11.18
C ASP A 804 13.86 35.69 9.84
N ASN A 805 12.63 35.15 9.78
CA ASN A 805 11.99 34.68 8.56
C ASN A 805 12.91 33.93 7.56
N PRO A 806 13.73 32.94 7.98
CA PRO A 806 14.71 32.29 7.10
C PRO A 806 14.07 31.55 5.92
N HIS A 807 12.77 31.23 6.02
CA HIS A 807 11.99 30.62 4.95
C HIS A 807 11.77 31.53 3.73
N THR A 808 12.08 32.83 3.84
CA THR A 808 12.04 33.80 2.73
C THR A 808 13.38 33.91 2.00
N LYS A 809 14.44 33.27 2.51
CA LYS A 809 15.80 33.31 1.97
C LYS A 809 16.19 31.92 1.42
N PRO A 810 17.19 31.82 0.51
CA PRO A 810 17.51 30.56 -0.15
C PRO A 810 18.03 29.47 0.80
N PHE A 811 17.54 28.24 0.67
CA PHE A 811 18.06 27.12 1.47
C PHE A 811 19.56 26.84 1.27
N PRO A 812 20.12 26.87 0.05
CA PRO A 812 21.56 26.62 -0.13
C PRO A 812 22.44 27.65 0.58
N PHE A 813 21.99 28.91 0.68
CA PHE A 813 22.68 29.95 1.44
C PHE A 813 22.77 29.59 2.92
N TRP A 814 21.65 29.22 3.54
CA TRP A 814 21.64 28.81 4.95
C TRP A 814 22.47 27.55 5.21
N GLU A 815 22.36 26.56 4.33
CA GLU A 815 23.12 25.31 4.43
C GLU A 815 24.64 25.58 4.40
N TRP A 816 25.08 26.49 3.53
CA TRP A 816 26.47 26.92 3.45
C TRP A 816 26.91 27.79 4.63
N LEU A 817 26.19 28.87 4.96
CA LEU A 817 26.57 29.82 6.01
C LEU A 817 26.66 29.14 7.38
N ILE A 818 25.67 28.32 7.73
CA ILE A 818 25.66 27.61 9.00
C ILE A 818 26.79 26.58 9.04
N GLY A 819 27.03 25.86 7.94
CA GLY A 819 28.15 24.93 7.82
C GLY A 819 29.51 25.62 7.99
N ASP A 820 29.71 26.77 7.35
CA ASP A 820 30.96 27.53 7.39
C ASP A 820 31.25 28.11 8.79
N ILE A 821 30.23 28.67 9.46
CA ILE A 821 30.38 29.18 10.83
C ILE A 821 30.65 28.03 11.80
N ARG A 822 29.87 26.94 11.75
CA ARG A 822 30.01 25.81 12.69
C ARG A 822 31.25 24.96 12.47
N ALA A 823 31.85 24.98 11.28
CA ALA A 823 33.16 24.36 11.05
C ALA A 823 34.27 25.06 11.86
N ARG A 824 34.12 26.36 12.16
CA ARG A 824 35.08 27.17 12.92
C ARG A 824 34.66 27.34 14.38
N HIS A 825 33.36 27.42 14.63
CA HIS A 825 32.73 27.64 15.94
C HIS A 825 31.56 26.66 16.14
N PRO A 826 31.82 25.39 16.48
CA PRO A 826 30.79 24.35 16.59
C PRO A 826 29.80 24.57 17.74
N ASP A 827 30.10 25.52 18.64
CA ASP A 827 29.29 25.99 19.76
C ASP A 827 28.19 26.99 19.35
N VAL A 828 28.25 27.57 18.15
CA VAL A 828 27.24 28.52 17.65
C VAL A 828 25.92 27.83 17.31
N VAL A 829 24.81 28.40 17.77
CA VAL A 829 23.45 27.87 17.61
C VAL A 829 22.60 28.88 16.84
N PHE A 830 21.88 28.36 15.83
CA PHE A 830 20.93 29.14 15.04
C PHE A 830 19.49 28.69 15.33
N LEU A 831 18.64 29.65 15.68
CA LEU A 831 17.20 29.48 15.88
C LEU A 831 16.44 29.98 14.65
N SER A 832 15.71 29.10 13.98
CA SER A 832 14.89 29.47 12.80
C SER A 832 13.53 30.02 13.23
N GLU A 833 13.26 31.30 12.98
CA GLU A 833 11.91 31.86 13.11
C GLU A 833 11.08 31.64 11.83
N ALA A 834 10.58 30.41 11.67
CA ALA A 834 9.88 30.01 10.45
C ALA A 834 8.44 29.60 10.72
N PHE A 835 7.51 30.55 10.75
CA PHE A 835 6.07 30.28 10.79
C PHE A 835 5.51 30.05 9.38
N THR A 836 5.86 28.91 8.79
CA THR A 836 5.50 28.52 7.41
C THR A 836 5.09 27.05 7.37
N LYS A 837 4.73 26.49 6.22
CA LYS A 837 4.33 25.07 6.07
C LYS A 837 5.34 24.08 6.68
N PRO A 838 4.92 22.95 7.28
CA PRO A 838 5.80 22.04 8.02
C PRO A 838 7.02 21.55 7.22
N LYS A 839 6.85 21.21 5.94
CA LYS A 839 7.94 20.74 5.08
C LYS A 839 9.09 21.74 4.97
N VAL A 840 8.79 23.04 4.97
CA VAL A 840 9.80 24.10 4.92
C VAL A 840 10.50 24.25 6.26
N MET A 841 9.75 24.23 7.38
CA MET A 841 10.33 24.24 8.73
C MET A 841 11.30 23.07 8.93
N TYR A 842 10.90 21.86 8.54
CA TYR A 842 11.74 20.67 8.61
C TYR A 842 12.94 20.73 7.68
N ARG A 843 12.81 21.33 6.49
CA ARG A 843 13.95 21.56 5.60
C ARG A 843 15.00 22.46 6.26
N LEU A 844 14.59 23.56 6.89
CA LEU A 844 15.49 24.48 7.57
C LEU A 844 16.23 23.79 8.73
N ALA A 845 15.52 22.99 9.54
CA ALA A 845 16.17 22.19 10.57
C ALA A 845 17.20 21.22 9.97
N LYS A 846 16.85 20.47 8.91
CA LYS A 846 17.75 19.51 8.27
C LYS A 846 19.06 20.12 7.74
N ILE A 847 19.01 21.34 7.20
CA ILE A 847 20.18 21.98 6.57
C ILE A 847 21.13 22.66 7.57
N GLY A 848 20.78 22.74 8.86
CA GLY A 848 21.74 23.19 9.88
C GLY A 848 21.17 23.94 11.07
N PHE A 849 19.93 24.47 11.00
CA PHE A 849 19.35 25.23 12.12
C PHE A 849 19.19 24.35 13.36
N SER A 850 19.90 24.67 14.43
CA SER A 850 19.91 23.91 15.69
C SER A 850 18.55 23.85 16.37
N GLN A 851 17.79 24.94 16.29
CA GLN A 851 16.51 25.14 16.97
C GLN A 851 15.47 25.71 16.00
N SER A 852 14.19 25.49 16.29
CA SER A 852 13.12 25.99 15.43
C SER A 852 11.94 26.50 16.24
N TYR A 853 11.45 27.70 15.91
CA TYR A 853 10.10 28.11 16.30
C TYR A 853 9.05 27.12 15.80
N THR A 854 7.88 27.14 16.43
CA THR A 854 6.89 26.07 16.30
C THR A 854 5.48 26.62 16.21
N TYR A 855 4.50 25.75 15.98
CA TYR A 855 3.09 26.15 16.04
C TYR A 855 2.49 26.17 17.44
N PHE A 856 3.31 26.10 18.49
CA PHE A 856 2.87 25.97 19.87
C PHE A 856 1.79 26.99 20.25
N THR A 857 1.96 28.27 19.90
CA THR A 857 1.02 29.37 20.20
C THR A 857 -0.37 29.20 19.58
N TRP A 858 -0.51 28.35 18.56
CA TRP A 858 -1.77 27.99 17.90
C TRP A 858 -2.24 26.56 18.21
N ARG A 859 -1.71 25.94 19.27
CA ARG A 859 -2.17 24.64 19.79
C ARG A 859 -2.56 24.83 21.24
N ASN A 860 -3.87 24.76 21.52
CA ASN A 860 -4.43 25.11 22.83
C ASN A 860 -5.28 23.97 23.40
N ALA A 861 -6.08 23.31 22.58
CA ALA A 861 -6.89 22.17 23.02
C ALA A 861 -6.02 20.93 23.26
N LYS A 862 -6.49 20.02 24.11
CA LYS A 862 -5.79 18.75 24.41
C LYS A 862 -5.42 17.98 23.15
N TRP A 863 -6.38 17.75 22.25
CA TRP A 863 -6.15 17.00 21.01
C TRP A 863 -5.13 17.69 20.08
N GLU A 864 -5.11 19.03 20.04
CA GLU A 864 -4.16 19.81 19.23
C GLU A 864 -2.73 19.62 19.75
N LEU A 865 -2.57 19.69 21.08
CA LEU A 865 -1.29 19.49 21.75
C LEU A 865 -0.81 18.03 21.61
N GLU A 866 -1.69 17.06 21.84
CA GLU A 866 -1.36 15.64 21.70
C GLU A 866 -0.95 15.30 20.26
N GLN A 867 -1.71 15.75 19.26
CA GLN A 867 -1.39 15.53 17.85
C GLN A 867 -0.03 16.13 17.50
N TYR A 868 0.23 17.39 17.92
CA TYR A 868 1.47 18.06 17.59
C TYR A 868 2.67 17.43 18.28
N MET A 869 2.54 17.03 19.55
CA MET A 869 3.63 16.35 20.24
C MET A 869 3.93 14.98 19.66
N ARG A 870 2.91 14.18 19.26
CA ARG A 870 3.15 12.91 18.55
C ARG A 870 3.92 13.11 17.25
N GLU A 871 3.57 14.14 16.46
CA GLU A 871 4.32 14.49 15.25
C GLU A 871 5.81 14.72 15.57
N LEU A 872 6.09 15.53 16.59
CA LEU A 872 7.46 15.91 16.95
C LEU A 872 8.27 14.78 17.60
N THR A 873 7.66 13.91 18.40
CA THR A 873 8.37 12.91 19.21
C THR A 873 8.36 11.49 18.64
N GLU A 874 7.35 11.13 17.84
CA GLU A 874 7.16 9.75 17.35
C GLU A 874 7.52 9.57 15.86
N THR A 875 7.62 10.67 15.09
CA THR A 875 7.94 10.62 13.65
C THR A 875 9.35 11.12 13.34
N ALA A 876 9.70 11.26 12.05
CA ALA A 876 11.05 11.64 11.60
C ALA A 876 11.66 12.92 12.24
N PRO A 877 10.89 14.00 12.57
CA PRO A 877 11.43 15.21 13.20
C PRO A 877 12.22 14.96 14.48
N LYS A 878 11.95 13.89 15.23
CA LYS A 878 12.69 13.53 16.46
C LYS A 878 14.22 13.43 16.25
N GLU A 879 14.65 13.19 15.02
CA GLU A 879 16.06 13.02 14.67
C GLU A 879 16.78 14.33 14.33
N PHE A 880 16.07 15.43 14.02
CA PHE A 880 16.71 16.65 13.49
C PHE A 880 16.04 17.98 13.89
N PHE A 881 14.83 17.95 14.44
CA PHE A 881 14.04 19.14 14.76
C PHE A 881 13.98 19.35 16.27
N ARG A 882 14.44 20.51 16.76
CA ARG A 882 14.35 20.87 18.19
C ARG A 882 13.32 22.00 18.37
N PRO A 883 12.13 21.71 18.91
CA PRO A 883 11.04 22.67 19.01
C PRO A 883 11.29 23.70 20.12
N HIS A 884 11.38 24.98 19.76
CA HIS A 884 11.51 26.09 20.69
C HIS A 884 10.14 26.69 21.00
N PHE A 885 9.63 26.48 22.22
CA PHE A 885 8.29 26.89 22.63
C PHE A 885 8.31 28.29 23.26
N PHE A 886 8.32 29.31 22.41
CA PHE A 886 8.00 30.67 22.87
C PHE A 886 6.52 30.77 23.24
N VAL A 887 6.22 31.26 24.45
CA VAL A 887 4.84 31.43 24.94
C VAL A 887 4.14 32.64 24.29
N ASN A 888 4.94 33.66 23.95
CA ASN A 888 4.57 34.84 23.19
C ASN A 888 5.81 35.34 22.45
N THR A 889 5.64 36.23 21.47
CA THR A 889 6.74 37.00 20.89
C THR A 889 6.30 38.45 20.73
N HIS A 890 7.25 39.35 20.51
CA HIS A 890 6.94 40.75 20.21
C HIS A 890 6.02 40.97 18.96
N ASP A 891 5.87 39.95 18.10
CA ASP A 891 4.93 39.92 16.97
C ASP A 891 3.64 39.15 17.22
N ILE A 892 3.66 38.18 18.13
CA ILE A 892 2.56 37.24 18.35
C ILE A 892 2.02 37.47 19.75
N ASN A 893 0.83 38.10 19.82
CA ASN A 893 -0.05 38.08 20.97
C ASN A 893 -1.06 36.92 20.78
N PRO A 894 -0.81 35.71 21.33
CA PRO A 894 -1.63 34.53 21.05
C PRO A 894 -3.08 34.73 21.46
N ASP A 895 -4.02 34.23 20.64
CA ASP A 895 -5.46 34.38 20.90
C ASP A 895 -5.88 33.88 22.30
N PHE A 896 -5.22 32.83 22.82
CA PHE A 896 -5.47 32.29 24.16
C PHE A 896 -5.09 33.24 25.32
N LEU A 897 -4.20 34.21 25.07
CA LEU A 897 -3.71 35.16 26.06
C LEU A 897 -4.36 36.54 25.94
N GLN A 898 -5.10 36.80 24.86
CA GLN A 898 -5.69 38.11 24.60
C GLN A 898 -6.75 38.46 25.65
N ASN A 899 -6.50 39.50 26.45
CA ASN A 899 -7.32 39.90 27.60
C ASN A 899 -7.65 38.74 28.56
N ALA A 900 -6.81 37.71 28.60
CA ALA A 900 -7.03 36.50 29.37
C ALA A 900 -6.70 36.72 30.86
N PRO A 901 -7.30 35.95 31.79
CA PRO A 901 -6.95 36.04 33.19
C PRO A 901 -5.57 35.43 33.45
N ARG A 902 -4.95 35.79 34.58
CA ARG A 902 -3.65 35.25 35.05
C ARG A 902 -3.47 33.73 34.86
N PRO A 903 -4.46 32.86 35.12
CA PRO A 903 -4.29 31.42 34.92
C PRO A 903 -3.95 31.02 33.49
N ALA A 904 -4.40 31.75 32.46
CA ALA A 904 -4.06 31.45 31.08
C ALA A 904 -2.55 31.53 30.83
N PHE A 905 -1.88 32.55 31.40
CA PHE A 905 -0.43 32.70 31.31
C PHE A 905 0.30 31.57 32.03
N LEU A 906 -0.17 31.16 33.21
CA LEU A 906 0.37 30.01 33.95
C LEU A 906 0.24 28.70 33.17
N ILE A 907 -0.91 28.47 32.52
CA ILE A 907 -1.13 27.28 31.66
C ILE A 907 -0.10 27.24 30.54
N ARG A 908 0.07 28.35 29.81
CA ARG A 908 1.01 28.42 28.67
C ARG A 908 2.46 28.29 29.13
N ALA A 909 2.83 28.89 30.26
CA ALA A 909 4.15 28.74 30.86
C ALA A 909 4.43 27.27 31.21
N ALA A 910 3.52 26.60 31.92
CA ALA A 910 3.69 25.20 32.30
C ALA A 910 3.78 24.27 31.08
N LEU A 911 2.92 24.46 30.08
CA LEU A 911 2.98 23.68 28.84
C LEU A 911 4.33 23.85 28.13
N ALA A 912 4.79 25.08 27.94
CA ALA A 912 6.05 25.36 27.26
C ALA A 912 7.25 24.78 28.03
N ALA A 913 7.27 25.03 29.34
CA ALA A 913 8.33 24.63 30.27
C ALA A 913 8.44 23.10 30.46
N THR A 914 7.38 22.33 30.20
CA THR A 914 7.37 20.88 30.48
C THR A 914 7.29 19.99 29.23
N LEU A 915 6.78 20.50 28.11
CA LEU A 915 6.71 19.76 26.84
C LEU A 915 7.97 19.89 25.99
N SER A 916 8.76 20.95 26.15
CA SER A 916 10.02 21.14 25.42
C SER A 916 11.20 21.46 26.34
N GLY A 917 12.39 20.99 25.95
CA GLY A 917 13.65 21.45 26.54
C GLY A 917 13.96 22.91 26.23
N LEU A 918 13.37 23.47 25.18
CA LEU A 918 13.56 24.85 24.75
C LEU A 918 12.26 25.63 24.89
N TRP A 919 12.27 26.68 25.70
CA TRP A 919 11.14 27.58 25.81
C TRP A 919 11.60 29.02 25.95
N GLY A 920 10.72 29.96 25.59
CA GLY A 920 11.07 31.38 25.58
C GLY A 920 9.91 32.27 25.99
N VAL A 921 10.25 33.44 26.53
CA VAL A 921 9.32 34.44 27.02
C VAL A 921 9.73 35.80 26.47
N TYR A 922 8.76 36.57 25.97
CA TYR A 922 8.96 38.00 25.67
C TYR A 922 8.46 38.86 26.83
N ASN A 923 9.29 39.83 27.24
CA ASN A 923 9.06 40.78 28.32
C ASN A 923 7.63 41.33 28.30
N GLY A 924 6.98 41.31 29.46
CA GLY A 924 5.58 41.66 29.66
C GLY A 924 4.67 40.44 29.85
N PHE A 925 5.07 39.25 29.40
CA PHE A 925 4.33 38.01 29.66
C PHE A 925 4.21 37.71 31.16
N GLU A 926 5.28 37.93 31.91
CA GLU A 926 5.31 37.75 33.36
C GLU A 926 4.35 38.69 34.09
N LEU A 927 3.98 39.81 33.47
CA LEU A 927 3.01 40.78 33.96
C LEU A 927 1.60 40.48 33.46
N CYS A 928 1.40 39.35 32.78
CA CYS A 928 0.17 38.97 32.11
C CYS A 928 -0.30 40.02 31.08
N GLU A 929 0.62 40.68 30.39
CA GLU A 929 0.30 41.61 29.32
C GLU A 929 -0.24 40.83 28.11
N GLY A 930 -1.49 41.10 27.75
CA GLY A 930 -2.19 40.43 26.65
C GLY A 930 -3.13 41.34 25.88
N ARG A 931 -3.09 42.66 26.09
CA ARG A 931 -4.05 43.58 25.45
C ARG A 931 -3.82 43.62 23.93
N PRO A 932 -4.79 43.21 23.10
CA PRO A 932 -4.64 43.24 21.65
C PRO A 932 -4.88 44.65 21.10
N ASP A 933 -4.24 44.96 19.97
CA ASP A 933 -4.58 46.13 19.16
C ASP A 933 -6.03 46.03 18.65
N ALA A 934 -6.71 47.17 18.53
CA ALA A 934 -8.13 47.20 18.16
C ALA A 934 -8.40 46.73 16.73
N LYS A 935 -7.40 46.78 15.82
CA LYS A 935 -7.54 46.48 14.40
C LYS A 935 -6.72 45.27 13.96
N ARG A 936 -5.77 44.83 14.78
CA ARG A 936 -4.80 43.77 14.46
C ARG A 936 -4.68 42.81 15.64
N LYS A 937 -4.35 41.54 15.36
CA LYS A 937 -4.06 40.53 16.40
C LYS A 937 -2.67 40.68 17.06
N GLU A 938 -2.08 41.88 17.02
CA GLU A 938 -0.79 42.18 17.64
C GLU A 938 -1.01 42.83 19.02
N TYR A 939 0.06 43.06 19.78
CA TYR A 939 -0.01 43.83 21.03
C TYR A 939 -0.43 45.28 20.75
N ALA A 940 -1.35 45.81 21.57
CA ALA A 940 -1.60 47.24 21.63
C ALA A 940 -0.40 47.96 22.22
N ASP A 941 -0.06 49.14 21.69
CA ASP A 941 1.07 49.96 22.14
C ASP A 941 2.35 49.09 22.14
N SER A 942 2.61 48.49 20.96
CA SER A 942 3.68 47.51 20.78
C SER A 942 5.06 48.14 20.94
N GLU A 943 5.89 47.53 21.79
CA GLU A 943 7.29 47.93 22.06
C GLU A 943 8.17 47.95 20.79
N LYS A 944 7.72 47.29 19.70
CA LYS A 944 8.33 47.41 18.37
C LYS A 944 8.38 48.85 17.85
N TYR A 945 7.43 49.70 18.23
CA TYR A 945 7.30 51.05 17.66
C TYR A 945 7.34 52.17 18.71
N GLU A 946 7.53 51.82 19.99
CA GLU A 946 7.65 52.78 21.09
C GLU A 946 8.55 52.25 22.21
N ILE A 947 9.11 53.17 23.00
CA ILE A 947 9.85 52.85 24.23
C ILE A 947 8.82 52.61 25.35
N ARG A 948 9.01 51.53 26.12
CA ARG A 948 8.16 51.20 27.26
C ARG A 948 8.96 51.17 28.55
N ALA A 949 8.32 51.59 29.65
CA ALA A 949 8.82 51.33 30.99
C ALA A 949 7.92 50.30 31.67
N TRP A 950 8.55 49.30 32.30
CA TRP A 950 7.86 48.14 32.86
C TRP A 950 7.87 48.19 34.39
N ASP A 951 6.70 47.99 35.00
CA ASP A 951 6.54 47.82 36.44
C ASP A 951 6.58 46.32 36.77
N TYR A 952 7.77 45.82 37.11
CA TYR A 952 7.99 44.40 37.38
C TYR A 952 7.36 43.93 38.69
N ASP A 953 7.08 44.85 39.61
CA ASP A 953 6.44 44.57 40.91
C ASP A 953 4.91 44.63 40.84
N ARG A 954 4.34 44.83 39.65
CA ARG A 954 2.89 44.90 39.43
C ARG A 954 2.17 43.70 40.08
N PRO A 955 1.18 43.94 40.96
CA PRO A 955 0.42 42.86 41.59
C PRO A 955 -0.23 41.94 40.56
N GLY A 956 -0.14 40.63 40.80
CA GLY A 956 -0.70 39.60 39.91
C GLY A 956 0.26 39.05 38.87
N ASN A 957 1.52 39.50 38.85
CA ASN A 957 2.58 38.89 38.02
C ASN A 957 2.78 37.39 38.33
N ILE A 958 3.51 36.71 37.44
CA ILE A 958 3.82 35.27 37.51
C ILE A 958 5.33 34.99 37.59
N ILE A 959 6.12 35.96 38.06
CA ILE A 959 7.59 35.85 38.16
C ILE A 959 8.00 34.67 39.06
N ALA A 960 7.29 34.47 40.17
CA ALA A 960 7.56 33.38 41.11
C ALA A 960 7.32 32.00 40.47
N GLU A 961 6.27 31.85 39.67
CA GLU A 961 5.94 30.61 38.98
C GLU A 961 6.90 30.32 37.82
N ILE A 962 7.33 31.35 37.07
CA ILE A 962 8.39 31.21 36.06
C ILE A 962 9.67 30.70 36.72
N ARG A 963 10.09 31.33 37.83
CA ARG A 963 11.24 30.89 38.63
C ARG A 963 11.10 29.45 39.09
N MET A 964 9.92 29.07 39.60
CA MET A 964 9.62 27.70 40.03
C MET A 964 9.75 26.71 38.88
N LEU A 965 9.13 27.00 37.72
CA LEU A 965 9.17 26.13 36.54
C LEU A 965 10.60 25.95 36.02
N ASN A 966 11.39 27.02 35.93
CA ASN A 966 12.79 26.94 35.52
C ASN A 966 13.66 26.18 36.53
N ARG A 967 13.42 26.33 37.83
CA ARG A 967 14.07 25.49 38.84
C ARG A 967 13.74 24.01 38.64
N ILE A 968 12.46 23.67 38.50
CA ILE A 968 12.01 22.29 38.25
C ILE A 968 12.65 21.71 36.99
N ARG A 969 12.71 22.49 35.90
CA ARG A 969 13.38 22.10 34.65
C ARG A 969 14.85 21.76 34.88
N ASN A 970 15.60 22.64 35.54
CA ASN A 970 17.03 22.46 35.79
C ASN A 970 17.35 21.24 36.67
N GLU A 971 16.49 20.94 37.65
CA GLU A 971 16.67 19.81 38.58
C GLU A 971 16.24 18.46 37.99
N ASN A 972 15.60 18.43 36.81
CA ASN A 972 14.99 17.22 36.26
C ASN A 972 15.33 17.02 34.78
N ILE A 973 16.30 16.15 34.51
CA ILE A 973 16.80 15.83 33.16
C ILE A 973 15.71 15.34 32.19
N ALA A 974 14.61 14.77 32.68
CA ALA A 974 13.46 14.41 31.87
C ALA A 974 12.85 15.60 31.09
N LEU A 975 13.06 16.84 31.57
CA LEU A 975 12.59 18.07 30.95
C LEU A 975 13.64 18.74 30.05
N HIS A 976 14.85 18.18 29.94
CA HIS A 976 15.92 18.76 29.11
C HIS A 976 15.75 18.52 27.60
N SER A 977 14.69 17.82 27.19
CA SER A 977 14.36 17.59 25.79
C SER A 977 12.85 17.54 25.62
N HIS A 978 12.38 17.73 24.39
CA HIS A 978 11.00 17.45 24.02
C HIS A 978 10.72 15.94 23.91
N LEU A 979 11.77 15.13 23.71
CA LEU A 979 11.72 13.67 23.68
C LEU A 979 11.45 13.07 25.08
N GLY A 980 11.26 11.76 25.16
CA GLY A 980 10.94 11.08 26.43
C GLY A 980 9.52 11.36 26.94
N LEU A 981 8.62 11.81 26.07
CA LEU A 981 7.21 12.06 26.36
C LEU A 981 6.38 10.78 26.20
N THR A 982 5.50 10.49 27.14
CA THR A 982 4.37 9.56 26.95
C THR A 982 3.07 10.25 27.33
N LEU A 983 2.14 10.37 26.38
CA LEU A 983 0.80 10.89 26.67
C LEU A 983 0.00 9.82 27.44
N LEU A 984 -0.60 10.21 28.56
CA LEU A 984 -1.30 9.31 29.48
C LEU A 984 -2.82 9.57 29.48
N PRO A 985 -3.65 8.55 29.75
CA PRO A 985 -5.10 8.75 29.80
C PRO A 985 -5.52 9.72 30.92
N ALA A 986 -6.34 10.69 30.54
CA ALA A 986 -7.13 11.52 31.44
C ALA A 986 -8.55 11.65 30.86
N TRP A 987 -9.56 11.24 31.62
CA TRP A 987 -10.98 11.25 31.21
C TRP A 987 -11.64 12.63 31.38
N ASN A 988 -10.97 13.67 30.91
CA ASN A 988 -11.47 15.04 30.77
C ASN A 988 -10.69 15.73 29.65
N ASP A 989 -11.39 16.35 28.70
CA ASP A 989 -10.77 17.01 27.54
C ASP A 989 -10.05 18.33 27.91
N ASN A 990 -10.34 18.89 29.07
CA ASN A 990 -9.62 20.05 29.62
C ASN A 990 -8.41 19.66 30.46
N ILE A 991 -8.14 18.37 30.69
CA ILE A 991 -6.95 17.92 31.43
C ILE A 991 -6.00 17.18 30.49
N LEU A 992 -4.82 17.75 30.30
CA LEU A 992 -3.69 17.08 29.66
C LEU A 992 -2.85 16.39 30.74
N PHE A 993 -2.64 15.08 30.61
CA PHE A 993 -1.84 14.29 31.54
C PHE A 993 -0.77 13.50 30.78
N PHE A 994 0.48 13.58 31.22
CA PHE A 994 1.59 12.96 30.52
C PHE A 994 2.76 12.65 31.43
N GLU A 995 3.59 11.71 30.97
CA GLU A 995 4.88 11.37 31.55
C GLU A 995 6.01 12.06 30.77
N LYS A 996 7.00 12.59 31.49
CA LYS A 996 8.33 12.92 30.95
C LYS A 996 9.35 12.05 31.64
N ALA A 997 10.17 11.33 30.88
CA ALA A 997 11.19 10.44 31.42
C ALA A 997 12.56 10.67 30.76
N SER A 998 13.62 10.58 31.57
CA SER A 998 14.98 10.43 31.06
C SER A 998 15.12 9.12 30.29
N ARG A 999 16.14 9.02 29.42
CA ARG A 999 16.39 7.79 28.64
C ARG A 999 16.60 6.56 29.52
N ALA A 1000 17.30 6.72 30.65
CA ALA A 1000 17.52 5.66 31.64
C ALA A 1000 16.32 5.47 32.59
N ARG A 1001 15.30 6.34 32.53
CA ARG A 1001 14.13 6.37 33.42
C ARG A 1001 14.46 6.50 34.92
N ASP A 1002 15.65 6.99 35.25
CA ASP A 1002 16.08 7.34 36.60
C ASP A 1002 15.47 8.67 37.08
N ASN A 1003 14.99 9.50 36.16
CA ASN A 1003 14.20 10.70 36.43
C ASN A 1003 12.89 10.62 35.64
N VAL A 1004 11.76 10.52 36.35
CA VAL A 1004 10.42 10.41 35.75
C VAL A 1004 9.48 11.40 36.41
N LEU A 1005 8.80 12.20 35.61
CA LEU A 1005 7.79 13.15 36.02
C LEU A 1005 6.42 12.75 35.46
N LEU A 1006 5.38 12.89 36.27
CA LEU A 1006 3.99 12.82 35.88
C LEU A 1006 3.41 14.23 35.99
N ILE A 1007 2.81 14.74 34.93
CA ILE A 1007 2.44 16.16 34.79
C ILE A 1007 0.98 16.25 34.35
N ALA A 1008 0.18 16.99 35.10
CA ALA A 1008 -1.21 17.28 34.78
C ALA A 1008 -1.40 18.80 34.63
N ILE A 1009 -2.07 19.22 33.55
CA ILE A 1009 -2.35 20.63 33.27
C ILE A 1009 -3.83 20.79 32.92
N ASN A 1010 -4.51 21.69 33.61
CA ASN A 1010 -5.84 22.18 33.28
C ASN A 1010 -5.72 23.23 32.17
N LEU A 1011 -6.33 22.97 31.02
CA LEU A 1011 -6.33 23.82 29.84
C LEU A 1011 -7.45 24.88 29.86
N ASP A 1012 -8.37 24.81 30.82
CA ASP A 1012 -9.42 25.80 31.05
C ASP A 1012 -8.93 26.87 32.05
N PRO A 1013 -8.71 28.13 31.61
CA PRO A 1013 -8.20 29.19 32.47
C PRO A 1013 -9.25 29.76 33.43
N HIS A 1014 -10.51 29.33 33.32
CA HIS A 1014 -11.63 29.91 34.07
C HIS A 1014 -12.20 28.95 35.10
N ASN A 1015 -12.32 27.65 34.79
CA ASN A 1015 -13.07 26.72 35.65
C ASN A 1015 -12.17 25.69 36.33
N PHE A 1016 -12.57 25.32 37.56
CA PHE A 1016 -12.07 24.13 38.22
C PHE A 1016 -12.35 22.89 37.37
N GLN A 1017 -11.34 22.04 37.20
CA GLN A 1017 -11.47 20.79 36.45
C GLN A 1017 -11.05 19.60 37.32
N GLN A 1018 -11.79 18.50 37.18
CA GLN A 1018 -11.50 17.22 37.81
C GLN A 1018 -11.43 16.15 36.72
N SER A 1019 -10.51 15.19 36.87
CA SER A 1019 -10.35 14.08 35.93
C SER A 1019 -9.91 12.83 36.66
N ASP A 1020 -10.46 11.69 36.26
CA ASP A 1020 -9.79 10.42 36.51
C ASP A 1020 -8.59 10.32 35.56
N VAL A 1021 -7.49 9.72 36.03
CA VAL A 1021 -6.25 9.48 35.28
C VAL A 1021 -5.74 8.07 35.51
N GLU A 1022 -4.97 7.55 34.55
CA GLU A 1022 -4.34 6.23 34.63
C GLU A 1022 -2.83 6.34 34.83
N LEU A 1023 -2.34 5.83 35.96
CA LEU A 1023 -0.91 5.74 36.25
C LEU A 1023 -0.30 4.55 35.51
N PRO A 1024 0.86 4.71 34.84
CA PRO A 1024 1.47 3.65 34.05
C PRO A 1024 2.28 2.66 34.90
N LEU A 1025 1.65 2.04 35.91
CA LEU A 1025 2.30 1.19 36.92
C LEU A 1025 3.13 0.05 36.32
N TRP A 1026 2.73 -0.50 35.17
CA TRP A 1026 3.44 -1.58 34.47
C TRP A 1026 4.85 -1.17 34.02
N LYS A 1027 5.13 0.13 33.84
CA LYS A 1027 6.48 0.63 33.51
C LYS A 1027 7.49 0.46 34.65
N TRP A 1028 7.02 0.18 35.87
CA TRP A 1028 7.84 -0.20 37.04
C TRP A 1028 7.63 -1.66 37.44
N SER A 1029 7.08 -2.49 36.55
CA SER A 1029 6.75 -3.89 36.84
C SER A 1029 5.77 -4.07 38.01
N LEU A 1030 4.94 -3.06 38.28
CA LEU A 1030 3.89 -3.10 39.29
C LEU A 1030 2.55 -3.52 38.65
N GLY A 1031 1.75 -4.29 39.38
CA GLY A 1031 0.38 -4.63 38.97
C GLY A 1031 -0.62 -3.49 39.19
N ASP A 1032 -1.86 -3.66 38.75
CA ASP A 1032 -2.93 -2.64 38.78
C ASP A 1032 -3.28 -2.10 40.19
N GLY A 1033 -3.02 -2.89 41.24
CA GLY A 1033 -3.19 -2.52 42.65
C GLY A 1033 -1.91 -2.05 43.34
N GLY A 1034 -0.82 -1.88 42.58
CA GLY A 1034 0.48 -1.44 43.11
C GLY A 1034 0.45 0.00 43.63
N ALA A 1035 1.54 0.40 44.28
CA ALA A 1035 1.68 1.73 44.85
C ALA A 1035 2.89 2.45 44.27
N LEU A 1036 2.76 3.76 44.06
CA LEU A 1036 3.80 4.61 43.49
C LEU A 1036 4.10 5.76 44.46
N ASP A 1037 5.35 5.86 44.91
CA ASP A 1037 5.82 6.97 45.73
C ASP A 1037 6.16 8.17 44.86
N VAL A 1038 5.60 9.33 45.22
CA VAL A 1038 5.75 10.56 44.44
C VAL A 1038 6.02 11.77 45.34
N GLU A 1039 6.69 12.76 44.76
CA GLU A 1039 6.94 14.06 45.36
C GLU A 1039 6.29 15.14 44.49
N ASP A 1040 5.39 15.94 45.06
CA ASP A 1040 4.85 17.13 44.39
C ASP A 1040 5.94 18.21 44.37
N LEU A 1041 6.42 18.54 43.17
CA LEU A 1041 7.49 19.52 42.98
C LEU A 1041 7.00 20.97 43.12
N VAL A 1042 5.68 21.19 43.10
CA VAL A 1042 5.07 22.50 43.34
C VAL A 1042 4.91 22.72 44.83
N GLY A 1043 4.18 21.84 45.52
CA GLY A 1043 3.88 21.96 46.94
C GLY A 1043 4.96 21.41 47.88
N GLY A 1044 5.96 20.69 47.38
CA GLY A 1044 7.07 20.12 48.13
C GLY A 1044 6.74 18.92 49.03
N HIS A 1045 5.51 18.42 48.99
CA HIS A 1045 5.06 17.32 49.84
C HIS A 1045 5.22 15.95 49.16
N ARG A 1046 5.41 14.91 49.96
CA ARG A 1046 5.59 13.53 49.51
C ARG A 1046 4.38 12.70 49.90
N PHE A 1047 3.95 11.84 49.00
CA PHE A 1047 2.82 10.96 49.24
C PHE A 1047 2.88 9.72 48.33
N ARG A 1048 1.94 8.80 48.53
CA ARG A 1048 1.86 7.53 47.80
C ARG A 1048 0.51 7.42 47.09
N TRP A 1049 0.53 7.17 45.79
CA TRP A 1049 -0.66 6.75 45.05
C TRP A 1049 -0.84 5.24 45.14
N ASN A 1050 -2.08 4.79 45.37
CA ASN A 1050 -2.41 3.37 45.48
C ASN A 1050 -3.42 2.98 44.39
N GLY A 1051 -3.06 2.01 43.56
CA GLY A 1051 -3.84 1.58 42.42
C GLY A 1051 -3.63 2.44 41.17
N LYS A 1052 -3.92 1.87 40.01
CA LYS A 1052 -3.68 2.54 38.71
C LYS A 1052 -4.60 3.71 38.40
N ARG A 1053 -5.83 3.72 38.92
CA ARG A 1053 -6.80 4.81 38.67
C ARG A 1053 -6.77 5.79 39.83
N GLN A 1054 -6.49 7.06 39.52
CA GLN A 1054 -6.50 8.15 40.48
C GLN A 1054 -7.43 9.25 39.99
N THR A 1055 -8.03 9.98 40.92
CA THR A 1055 -8.80 11.19 40.61
C THR A 1055 -7.97 12.40 41.00
N ILE A 1056 -7.78 13.34 40.07
CA ILE A 1056 -7.06 14.59 40.30
C ILE A 1056 -7.98 15.80 40.08
N SER A 1057 -7.68 16.90 40.77
CA SER A 1057 -8.46 18.14 40.75
C SER A 1057 -7.52 19.33 40.64
N LEU A 1058 -7.77 20.23 39.69
CA LEU A 1058 -6.95 21.41 39.42
C LEU A 1058 -7.82 22.66 39.38
N ASN A 1059 -7.52 23.62 40.28
CA ASN A 1059 -8.19 24.91 40.34
C ASN A 1059 -7.33 25.99 39.67
N PRO A 1060 -7.72 26.54 38.52
CA PRO A 1060 -6.89 27.50 37.77
C PRO A 1060 -6.62 28.80 38.56
N HIS A 1061 -7.49 29.18 39.50
CA HIS A 1061 -7.29 30.36 40.34
C HIS A 1061 -6.25 30.17 41.45
N ILE A 1062 -5.88 28.93 41.78
CA ILE A 1062 -4.79 28.60 42.71
C ILE A 1062 -3.55 28.25 41.88
N LEU A 1063 -3.63 27.16 41.13
CA LEU A 1063 -2.60 26.74 40.19
C LEU A 1063 -3.22 25.77 39.16
N PRO A 1064 -3.07 26.03 37.84
CA PRO A 1064 -3.70 25.21 36.83
C PRO A 1064 -2.93 23.93 36.49
N PHE A 1065 -1.87 23.58 37.21
CA PHE A 1065 -1.06 22.40 36.93
C PHE A 1065 -0.51 21.75 38.18
N ALA A 1066 -0.11 20.50 38.07
CA ALA A 1066 0.63 19.75 39.07
C ALA A 1066 1.75 18.93 38.42
N ILE A 1067 2.89 18.84 39.11
CA ILE A 1067 4.10 18.19 38.59
C ILE A 1067 4.62 17.27 39.70
N TRP A 1068 4.57 15.97 39.46
CA TRP A 1068 4.99 14.96 40.41
C TRP A 1068 6.23 14.22 39.92
N ARG A 1069 7.25 14.13 40.76
CA ARG A 1069 8.42 13.28 40.52
C ARG A 1069 8.21 11.90 41.13
N VAL A 1070 8.38 10.86 40.34
CA VAL A 1070 8.36 9.48 40.83
C VAL A 1070 9.63 9.21 41.60
N ARG A 1071 9.51 8.60 42.79
CA ARG A 1071 10.63 8.14 43.61
C ARG A 1071 10.77 6.63 43.48
N ALA A 1072 12.01 6.15 43.49
CA ALA A 1072 12.26 4.73 43.73
C ALA A 1072 11.72 4.38 45.11
N ALA A 1073 11.07 3.22 45.25
CA ALA A 1073 10.68 2.71 46.56
C ALA A 1073 11.94 2.63 47.43
N GLU A 1074 11.96 3.35 48.56
CA GLU A 1074 12.99 3.13 49.58
C GLU A 1074 12.80 1.69 50.06
N ALA A 1075 13.79 0.84 49.78
CA ALA A 1075 13.79 -0.58 50.12
C ALA A 1075 13.87 -0.81 51.63
#